data_AF-A0A937ZZM4-F1
#
_entry.id   AF-A0A937ZZM4-F1
#
_cell.length_a   1.000
_cell.length_b   1.000
_cell.length_c   1.000
_cell.angle_alpha   90.00
_cell.angle_beta   90.00
_cell.angle_gamma   90.00
#
_symmetry.space_group_name_H-M   'P 1'
#
loop_
_entity.id
_entity.type
_entity.pdbx_description
1 polymer ?
#
loop_
_entity_poly.entity_id
_entity_poly.type
_entity_poly.pdbx_seq_one_letter_code
_entity_poly.pdbx_strand_id
1 'polypeptide(L)'
;MRARDCAMKVLNLNRPLAALLAVGFLLAGAGAVRSQPAAATAGWCRIDDPGAVEAERVRKGLGLRDVDQVACAVATPAQSLPEELILPLPCGRRMVLRKVTLTVSHLLDHREIFLGTVFDEKGGADQLARDVVMSGPRSDLLAGSFTKQLPSGQMERSYYIGKYELSAPNYALLQHGLLPDDGRMTEVDAPACAPIRAMVDGVRGTRVLPATGVSWHDATRYAEALSSWLIAYDHARIARREAPSVPWEEGAPGFLRLPTESEWEYAARGGEAQSAGQSQRTYRVKGDDGRPKTAEMAEIASVVTAQDPAPDGSQVMYQGRRLPNLLGIYDMVGNAEELTFDLFRARRPDAPAGQAGGVTVMGGNAQQPLETLGVGVRREAPFFTPRGPVRAPVVGFRLVLAAPVFMNGRNDKYEEVSGNPKRAQQLSAARASLLKPPDGVDQARLLQELENLKKDNVSRKLGADQLTQRLGAIQAELDKSNAQLNDRNRRLLRQQITTAVLLVNSFDNLRRRVFVAEMTLKDTEAGLSKHPADLRRELEQRLPLFRSEILNLRDTNTQNFQAYVELVKELSQIPADVLAAASRDLDRDFEGKKLVWYQRAKPLVDKQIEEARRNPATLNAARLAAWREQIAAAMQIP
;
A
#
# COMPACT_ATOMS: atom_id res chain seq x y z
N MET A 1 -3.79 39.59 -29.75
CA MET A 1 -3.26 39.61 -31.13
C MET A 1 -1.77 39.89 -31.06
N ARG A 2 -0.96 39.01 -31.66
CA ARG A 2 0.49 39.12 -31.98
C ARG A 2 1.53 39.13 -30.84
N ALA A 3 2.17 37.97 -30.74
CA ALA A 3 3.58 37.82 -30.36
C ALA A 3 4.50 38.34 -31.47
N ARG A 4 5.76 38.65 -31.10
CA ARG A 4 7.02 38.24 -31.73
C ARG A 4 8.06 39.35 -31.96
N ASP A 5 9.31 38.89 -31.89
CA ASP A 5 10.53 39.37 -32.54
C ASP A 5 11.31 40.48 -31.80
N CYS A 6 12.64 40.46 -31.71
CA CYS A 6 13.67 39.54 -32.22
C CYS A 6 14.99 39.74 -31.46
N ALA A 7 15.91 38.82 -31.67
CA ALA A 7 17.16 38.62 -30.95
C ALA A 7 18.39 39.38 -31.53
N MET A 8 19.51 39.21 -30.79
CA MET A 8 20.94 39.22 -31.18
C MET A 8 21.75 40.51 -31.15
N LYS A 9 22.81 40.49 -30.32
CA LYS A 9 24.24 40.48 -30.70
C LYS A 9 25.08 40.29 -29.40
N VAL A 10 25.91 39.26 -29.18
CA VAL A 10 27.08 38.68 -29.88
C VAL A 10 28.41 39.10 -29.19
N LEU A 11 29.16 38.07 -28.75
CA LEU A 11 30.63 37.93 -28.59
C LEU A 11 31.40 38.63 -27.45
N ASN A 12 31.98 37.83 -26.53
CA ASN A 12 33.43 37.52 -26.44
C ASN A 12 33.72 36.62 -25.21
N LEU A 13 34.07 35.34 -25.40
CA LEU A 13 35.45 34.75 -25.42
C LEU A 13 36.16 34.79 -24.03
N ASN A 14 36.04 33.72 -23.22
CA ASN A 14 37.03 32.63 -22.95
C ASN A 14 38.35 33.08 -22.24
N ARG A 15 38.52 32.86 -20.92
CA ARG A 15 39.22 31.72 -20.20
C ARG A 15 40.70 32.07 -19.81
N PRO A 16 41.42 31.36 -18.89
CA PRO A 16 41.10 30.85 -17.53
C PRO A 16 42.31 30.85 -16.50
N LEU A 17 42.11 30.21 -15.32
CA LEU A 17 43.06 29.49 -14.42
C LEU A 17 43.93 30.18 -13.31
N ALA A 18 43.53 29.92 -12.05
CA ALA A 18 44.21 29.27 -10.90
C ALA A 18 45.62 29.66 -10.36
N ALA A 19 45.71 29.85 -9.01
CA ALA A 19 46.68 29.34 -8.01
C ALA A 19 46.99 30.37 -6.89
N LEU A 20 46.54 30.17 -5.64
CA LEU A 20 47.27 29.64 -4.45
C LEU A 20 48.38 30.54 -3.86
N LEU A 21 48.19 31.07 -2.64
CA LEU A 21 49.03 30.81 -1.43
C LEU A 21 48.69 31.72 -0.23
N ALA A 22 49.07 31.22 0.96
CA ALA A 22 48.54 31.52 2.29
C ALA A 22 49.49 32.37 3.17
N VAL A 23 49.11 32.47 4.47
CA VAL A 23 49.82 33.00 5.68
C VAL A 23 49.45 34.46 6.03
N GLY A 24 49.04 34.85 7.24
CA GLY A 24 48.86 34.18 8.54
C GLY A 24 48.35 35.16 9.63
N PHE A 25 47.63 34.58 10.61
CA PHE A 25 47.34 34.96 12.02
C PHE A 25 47.56 36.39 12.58
N LEU A 26 46.53 36.91 13.30
CA LEU A 26 46.59 37.21 14.75
C LEU A 26 45.23 37.67 15.35
N LEU A 27 44.72 36.85 16.29
CA LEU A 27 44.00 37.11 17.55
C LEU A 27 42.98 38.27 17.72
N ALA A 28 41.71 37.90 17.86
CA ALA A 28 40.79 38.31 18.94
C ALA A 28 39.63 37.29 18.94
N GLY A 29 39.41 36.41 19.92
CA GLY A 29 39.42 36.69 21.35
C GLY A 29 38.02 37.05 21.87
N ALA A 30 36.94 36.45 21.33
CA ALA A 30 35.59 36.51 21.91
C ALA A 30 35.04 35.09 22.02
N GLY A 31 34.54 34.74 23.20
CA GLY A 31 34.38 33.38 23.70
C GLY A 31 33.62 32.46 22.75
N ALA A 32 34.30 31.39 22.33
CA ALA A 32 33.62 30.17 21.97
C ALA A 32 32.86 29.71 23.22
N VAL A 33 31.56 30.00 23.26
CA VAL A 33 30.62 29.22 24.07
C VAL A 33 30.77 27.81 23.53
N ARG A 34 31.63 27.04 24.21
CA ARG A 34 31.72 25.60 24.07
C ARG A 34 30.35 25.12 24.50
N SER A 35 29.44 24.96 23.55
CA SER A 35 28.19 24.25 23.78
C SER A 35 28.62 22.86 24.24
N GLN A 36 28.60 22.68 25.56
CA GLN A 36 28.59 21.36 26.16
C GLN A 36 27.54 20.56 25.38
N PRO A 37 27.80 19.30 25.01
CA PRO A 37 26.70 18.45 24.58
C PRO A 37 25.68 18.53 25.71
N ALA A 38 24.49 19.04 25.41
CA ALA A 38 23.39 19.06 26.36
C ALA A 38 23.40 17.68 27.03
N ALA A 39 23.64 17.68 28.34
CA ALA A 39 23.72 16.45 29.11
C ALA A 39 22.55 15.57 28.69
N ALA A 40 22.83 14.30 28.39
CA ALA A 40 21.79 13.31 28.19
C ALA A 40 20.76 13.51 29.31
N THR A 41 19.54 13.90 28.94
CA THR A 41 18.41 14.10 29.85
C THR A 41 18.16 12.77 30.53
N ALA A 42 18.80 12.55 31.69
CA ALA A 42 18.65 11.33 32.46
C ALA A 42 17.15 11.15 32.78
N GLY A 43 16.59 9.99 32.42
CA GLY A 43 15.21 9.65 32.72
C GLY A 43 14.15 9.94 31.65
N TRP A 44 14.48 10.43 30.45
CA TRP A 44 13.44 10.65 29.40
C TRP A 44 12.64 9.37 29.07
N CYS A 45 13.34 8.23 29.04
CA CYS A 45 12.80 6.91 28.73
C CYS A 45 11.80 6.42 29.77
N ARG A 46 11.81 6.97 31.00
CA ARG A 46 10.79 6.70 32.00
C ARG A 46 9.38 6.96 31.47
N ILE A 47 9.24 7.95 30.60
CA ILE A 47 7.95 8.34 30.04
C ILE A 47 7.80 7.91 28.57
N ASP A 48 8.83 8.05 27.74
CA ASP A 48 8.73 7.78 26.29
C ASP A 48 9.18 6.37 25.87
N ASP A 49 9.78 5.60 26.79
CA ASP A 49 10.10 4.17 26.61
C ASP A 49 9.77 3.34 27.86
N PRO A 50 8.55 3.47 28.42
CA PRO A 50 8.23 3.01 29.77
C PRO A 50 8.35 1.49 29.94
N GLY A 51 8.08 0.72 28.89
CA GLY A 51 8.17 -0.75 28.93
C GLY A 51 9.61 -1.26 29.01
N ALA A 52 10.55 -0.63 28.30
CA ALA A 52 11.96 -0.99 28.39
C ALA A 52 12.53 -0.66 29.78
N VAL A 53 12.17 0.52 30.33
CA VAL A 53 12.56 0.92 31.68
C VAL A 53 11.95 0.00 32.73
N GLU A 54 10.70 -0.42 32.57
CA GLU A 54 10.04 -1.32 33.50
C GLU A 54 10.69 -2.71 33.52
N ALA A 55 10.99 -3.27 32.35
CA ALA A 55 11.69 -4.55 32.25
C ALA A 55 13.05 -4.50 32.96
N GLU A 56 13.81 -3.43 32.75
CA GLU A 56 15.10 -3.22 33.40
C GLU A 56 14.97 -2.97 34.92
N ARG A 57 13.96 -2.22 35.33
CA ARG A 57 13.62 -1.98 36.75
C ARG A 57 13.37 -3.30 37.46
N VAL A 58 12.54 -4.17 36.89
CA VAL A 58 12.25 -5.50 37.44
C VAL A 58 13.51 -6.36 37.47
N ARG A 59 14.28 -6.40 36.37
CA ARG A 59 15.52 -7.18 36.28
C ARG A 59 16.57 -6.77 37.32
N LYS A 60 16.67 -5.48 37.64
CA LYS A 60 17.60 -4.95 38.66
C LYS A 60 17.02 -4.93 40.08
N GLY A 61 15.76 -5.30 40.28
CA GLY A 61 15.10 -5.23 41.58
C GLY A 61 14.91 -3.79 42.11
N LEU A 62 14.79 -2.81 41.22
CA LEU A 62 14.65 -1.40 41.58
C LEU A 62 13.21 -1.05 42.01
N GLY A 63 13.09 -0.14 42.99
CA GLY A 63 11.80 0.43 43.38
C GLY A 63 11.24 1.37 42.31
N LEU A 64 9.93 1.70 42.41
CA LEU A 64 9.29 2.65 41.48
C LEU A 64 9.84 4.08 41.57
N ARG A 65 10.48 4.44 42.69
CA ARG A 65 11.15 5.74 42.88
C ARG A 65 12.57 5.77 42.33
N ASP A 66 13.13 4.61 42.00
CA ASP A 66 14.51 4.44 41.58
C ASP A 66 14.66 4.22 40.07
N VAL A 67 13.57 4.42 39.31
CA VAL A 67 13.55 4.18 37.85
C VAL A 67 14.51 5.09 37.08
N ASP A 68 14.86 6.25 37.62
CA ASP A 68 15.82 7.17 37.00
C ASP A 68 17.26 6.63 37.03
N GLN A 69 17.53 5.54 37.76
CA GLN A 69 18.78 4.79 37.70
C GLN A 69 18.90 3.92 36.43
N VAL A 70 17.80 3.76 35.66
CA VAL A 70 17.83 3.08 34.37
C VAL A 70 18.34 4.05 33.29
N ALA A 71 19.46 3.69 32.68
CA ALA A 71 20.02 4.47 31.58
C ALA A 71 19.13 4.36 30.33
N CYS A 72 18.78 5.51 29.77
CA CYS A 72 18.02 5.55 28.54
C CYS A 72 18.88 5.24 27.31
N ALA A 73 18.25 4.66 26.28
CA ALA A 73 18.92 4.39 25.01
C ALA A 73 19.44 5.68 24.35
N VAL A 74 20.57 5.58 23.66
CA VAL A 74 21.14 6.69 22.89
C VAL A 74 20.65 6.58 21.44
N ALA A 75 20.16 7.69 20.89
CA ALA A 75 19.66 7.73 19.52
C ALA A 75 20.77 7.40 18.52
N THR A 76 20.55 6.38 17.69
CA THR A 76 21.42 6.04 16.56
C THR A 76 21.04 6.94 15.37
N PRO A 77 21.99 7.36 14.51
CA PRO A 77 21.69 8.19 13.35
C PRO A 77 20.60 7.59 12.46
N ALA A 78 19.53 8.35 12.20
CA ALA A 78 18.34 7.85 11.50
C ALA A 78 18.64 7.31 10.08
N GLN A 79 19.65 7.89 9.43
CA GLN A 79 20.07 7.52 8.07
C GLN A 79 20.71 6.12 7.99
N SER A 80 21.15 5.54 9.11
CA SER A 80 21.64 4.15 9.12
C SER A 80 20.51 3.11 9.16
N LEU A 81 19.24 3.56 9.21
CA LEU A 81 18.04 2.75 9.37
C LEU A 81 18.14 1.75 10.56
N PRO A 82 18.32 2.26 11.80
CA PRO A 82 18.48 1.40 12.99
C PRO A 82 17.23 0.59 13.30
N GLU A 83 17.34 -0.53 14.02
CA GLU A 83 16.18 -1.33 14.45
C GLU A 83 15.23 -0.56 15.38
N GLU A 84 15.78 0.38 16.16
CA GLU A 84 15.05 1.30 17.01
C GLU A 84 15.40 2.75 16.63
N LEU A 85 14.39 3.52 16.28
CA LEU A 85 14.52 4.93 15.89
C LEU A 85 13.89 5.81 16.96
N ILE A 86 14.66 6.78 17.48
CA ILE A 86 14.22 7.69 18.54
C ILE A 86 14.04 9.09 17.95
N LEU A 87 12.79 9.48 17.75
CA LEU A 87 12.43 10.81 17.24
C LEU A 87 12.40 11.85 18.38
N PRO A 88 12.95 13.06 18.16
CA PRO A 88 12.78 14.18 19.06
C PRO A 88 11.37 14.76 18.92
N LEU A 89 10.76 15.16 20.04
CA LEU A 89 9.50 15.90 20.09
C LEU A 89 9.72 17.23 20.86
N PRO A 90 8.81 18.20 20.74
CA PRO A 90 8.84 19.42 21.56
C PRO A 90 8.96 19.14 23.06
N CYS A 91 9.47 20.10 23.83
CA CYS A 91 9.59 20.02 25.30
C CYS A 91 10.49 18.86 25.80
N GLY A 92 11.46 18.43 24.98
CA GLY A 92 12.41 17.36 25.35
C GLY A 92 11.82 15.95 25.33
N ARG A 93 10.56 15.80 24.88
CA ARG A 93 9.88 14.53 24.69
C ARG A 93 10.52 13.71 23.58
N ARG A 94 10.25 12.40 23.55
CA ARG A 94 10.71 11.47 22.52
C ARG A 94 9.59 10.56 22.02
N MET A 95 9.78 9.97 20.86
CA MET A 95 8.95 8.88 20.37
C MET A 95 9.86 7.77 19.85
N VAL A 96 9.66 6.56 20.37
CA VAL A 96 10.43 5.39 19.96
C VAL A 96 9.65 4.60 18.91
N LEU A 97 10.27 4.34 17.77
CA LEU A 97 9.72 3.54 16.68
C LEU A 97 10.57 2.29 16.44
N ARG A 98 9.92 1.20 16.00
CA ARG A 98 10.56 -0.07 15.66
C ARG A 98 10.57 -0.26 14.15
N LYS A 99 11.70 -0.70 13.61
CA LYS A 99 11.85 -0.99 12.18
C LYS A 99 11.09 -2.26 11.83
N VAL A 100 10.32 -2.21 10.76
CA VAL A 100 9.67 -3.37 10.14
C VAL A 100 10.26 -3.57 8.77
N THR A 101 10.75 -4.77 8.50
CA THR A 101 11.63 -5.04 7.38
C THR A 101 11.05 -6.10 6.45
N LEU A 102 11.06 -5.82 5.15
CA LEU A 102 10.70 -6.75 4.09
C LEU A 102 11.81 -6.80 3.04
N THR A 103 12.28 -7.99 2.70
CA THR A 103 13.28 -8.17 1.63
C THR A 103 12.58 -8.37 0.29
N VAL A 104 12.98 -7.57 -0.70
CA VAL A 104 12.42 -7.61 -2.06
C VAL A 104 13.54 -7.55 -3.11
N SER A 105 13.24 -7.91 -4.35
CA SER A 105 14.22 -7.92 -5.45
C SER A 105 14.39 -6.55 -6.14
N HIS A 106 13.33 -5.74 -6.18
CA HIS A 106 13.34 -4.42 -6.82
C HIS A 106 12.29 -3.48 -6.21
N LEU A 107 12.27 -2.21 -6.62
CA LEU A 107 11.43 -1.17 -5.99
C LEU A 107 9.92 -1.38 -6.12
N LEU A 108 9.45 -2.04 -7.17
CA LEU A 108 8.02 -2.38 -7.36
C LEU A 108 7.68 -3.80 -6.87
N ASP A 109 8.63 -4.49 -6.26
CA ASP A 109 8.43 -5.84 -5.73
C ASP A 109 7.84 -5.75 -4.32
N HIS A 110 7.19 -6.82 -3.88
CA HIS A 110 6.42 -6.86 -2.65
C HIS A 110 6.48 -8.25 -2.03
N ARG A 111 6.03 -8.33 -0.78
CA ARG A 111 5.79 -9.60 -0.09
C ARG A 111 4.29 -9.85 -0.02
N GLU A 112 3.85 -11.04 -0.44
CA GLU A 112 2.53 -11.54 -0.04
C GLU A 112 2.56 -11.84 1.47
N ILE A 113 1.56 -11.35 2.18
CA ILE A 113 1.37 -11.53 3.62
C ILE A 113 -0.04 -12.03 3.90
N PHE A 114 -0.19 -12.83 4.95
CA PHE A 114 -1.44 -13.47 5.33
C PHE A 114 -1.92 -12.96 6.68
N LEU A 115 -3.11 -12.37 6.68
CA LEU A 115 -3.67 -11.54 7.75
C LEU A 115 -5.10 -11.95 8.11
N GLY A 116 -5.70 -11.35 9.13
CA GLY A 116 -6.99 -11.77 9.68
C GLY A 116 -6.90 -13.05 10.50
N THR A 117 -8.06 -13.53 10.96
CA THR A 117 -8.19 -14.65 11.88
C THR A 117 -9.08 -15.74 11.29
N VAL A 118 -8.62 -16.99 11.38
CA VAL A 118 -9.46 -18.16 11.16
C VAL A 118 -10.24 -18.43 12.45
N PHE A 119 -11.57 -18.40 12.36
CA PHE A 119 -12.46 -18.67 13.48
C PHE A 119 -12.86 -20.15 13.50
N ASP A 120 -12.95 -20.76 14.69
CA ASP A 120 -13.51 -22.11 14.86
C ASP A 120 -15.03 -22.06 15.07
N GLU A 121 -15.74 -23.14 14.71
CA GLU A 121 -17.21 -23.20 14.75
C GLU A 121 -17.82 -23.20 16.17
N LYS A 122 -17.05 -22.82 17.20
CA LYS A 122 -17.47 -22.92 18.60
C LYS A 122 -18.43 -21.80 19.06
N GLY A 123 -18.63 -20.78 18.23
CA GLY A 123 -19.68 -19.76 18.42
C GLY A 123 -20.98 -20.15 17.73
N GLY A 124 -22.12 -19.61 18.21
CA GLY A 124 -23.38 -19.73 17.46
C GLY A 124 -23.22 -19.19 16.03
N ALA A 125 -23.90 -19.80 15.05
CA ALA A 125 -23.68 -19.58 13.62
C ALA A 125 -23.68 -18.10 13.18
N ASP A 126 -24.55 -17.27 13.77
CA ASP A 126 -24.67 -15.85 13.44
C ASP A 126 -23.48 -15.02 13.94
N GLN A 127 -22.94 -15.33 15.12
CA GLN A 127 -21.78 -14.64 15.67
C GLN A 127 -20.53 -14.96 14.85
N LEU A 128 -20.35 -16.24 14.52
CA LEU A 128 -19.27 -16.72 13.65
C LEU A 128 -19.33 -16.05 12.27
N ALA A 129 -20.52 -15.95 11.67
CA ALA A 129 -20.70 -15.29 10.39
C ALA A 129 -20.28 -13.81 10.43
N ARG A 130 -20.63 -13.08 11.49
CA ARG A 130 -20.23 -11.68 11.67
C ARG A 130 -18.72 -11.53 11.85
N ASP A 131 -18.10 -12.36 12.68
CA ASP A 131 -16.68 -12.28 12.99
C ASP A 131 -15.82 -12.62 11.76
N VAL A 132 -16.22 -13.62 10.95
CA VAL A 132 -15.57 -13.94 9.68
C VAL A 132 -15.71 -12.79 8.68
N VAL A 133 -16.87 -12.14 8.59
CA VAL A 133 -17.08 -10.98 7.71
C VAL A 133 -16.28 -9.76 8.20
N MET A 134 -15.98 -9.64 9.49
CA MET A 134 -15.25 -8.49 10.03
C MET A 134 -13.73 -8.67 9.98
N SER A 135 -13.28 -9.85 10.41
CA SER A 135 -11.90 -10.16 10.78
C SER A 135 -11.38 -11.44 10.14
N GLY A 136 -12.13 -12.06 9.21
CA GLY A 136 -11.76 -13.31 8.57
C GLY A 136 -10.43 -13.26 7.79
N PRO A 137 -9.90 -14.44 7.41
CA PRO A 137 -8.60 -14.55 6.79
C PRO A 137 -8.53 -13.83 5.44
N ARG A 138 -7.40 -13.20 5.15
CA ARG A 138 -7.11 -12.50 3.90
C ARG A 138 -5.62 -12.60 3.56
N SER A 139 -5.26 -12.40 2.30
CA SER A 139 -3.89 -12.03 1.93
C SER A 139 -3.83 -10.59 1.44
N ASP A 140 -2.64 -10.00 1.51
CA ASP A 140 -2.35 -8.67 1.00
C ASP A 140 -0.90 -8.57 0.54
N LEU A 141 -0.55 -7.45 -0.08
CA LEU A 141 0.79 -7.17 -0.58
C LEU A 141 1.41 -6.04 0.25
N LEU A 142 2.62 -6.25 0.75
CA LEU A 142 3.31 -5.26 1.57
C LEU A 142 4.76 -5.04 1.13
N ALA A 143 5.19 -3.80 1.18
CA ALA A 143 6.59 -3.40 1.03
C ALA A 143 6.85 -2.18 1.92
N GLY A 144 8.07 -2.06 2.44
CA GLY A 144 8.50 -0.85 3.14
C GLY A 144 8.78 0.31 2.18
N SER A 145 9.06 1.48 2.75
CA SER A 145 9.29 2.73 2.02
C SER A 145 10.76 3.15 1.94
N PHE A 146 11.55 2.90 2.99
CA PHE A 146 12.98 3.18 3.05
C PHE A 146 13.80 2.04 2.46
N THR A 147 14.83 2.37 1.67
CA THR A 147 15.65 1.37 0.97
C THR A 147 17.03 1.25 1.58
N LYS A 148 17.44 0.01 1.86
CA LYS A 148 18.85 -0.35 2.04
C LYS A 148 19.22 -1.45 1.06
N GLN A 149 20.25 -1.20 0.25
CA GLN A 149 20.76 -2.19 -0.69
C GLN A 149 21.52 -3.29 0.07
N LEU A 150 21.24 -4.55 -0.25
CA LEU A 150 21.92 -5.69 0.35
C LEU A 150 23.04 -6.21 -0.57
N PRO A 151 24.12 -6.78 0.00
CA PRO A 151 25.20 -7.38 -0.80
C PRO A 151 24.75 -8.50 -1.75
N SER A 152 23.62 -9.15 -1.46
CA SER A 152 23.01 -10.18 -2.31
C SER A 152 22.40 -9.65 -3.61
N GLY A 153 22.33 -8.33 -3.79
CA GLY A 153 21.61 -7.67 -4.88
C GLY A 153 20.11 -7.48 -4.60
N GLN A 154 19.60 -8.00 -3.48
CA GLN A 154 18.25 -7.69 -3.00
C GLN A 154 18.21 -6.32 -2.30
N MET A 155 16.99 -5.85 -2.04
CA MET A 155 16.70 -4.62 -1.32
C MET A 155 15.99 -4.94 -0.01
N GLU A 156 16.50 -4.39 1.08
CA GLU A 156 15.76 -4.28 2.32
C GLU A 156 14.84 -3.05 2.22
N ARG A 157 13.54 -3.28 2.25
CA ARG A 157 12.51 -2.24 2.27
C ARG A 157 11.89 -2.18 3.66
N SER A 158 11.96 -1.02 4.31
CA SER A 158 11.47 -0.87 5.68
C SER A 158 10.51 0.31 5.87
N TYR A 159 9.67 0.21 6.89
CA TYR A 159 8.95 1.33 7.50
C TYR A 159 9.15 1.25 9.00
N TYR A 160 8.83 2.31 9.73
CA TYR A 160 8.88 2.27 11.19
C TYR A 160 7.49 2.43 11.76
N ILE A 161 7.22 1.77 12.88
CA ILE A 161 5.95 1.87 13.60
C ILE A 161 6.19 2.16 15.08
N GLY A 162 5.29 2.91 15.72
CA GLY A 162 5.34 3.22 17.14
C GLY A 162 5.58 1.98 18.01
N LYS A 163 6.59 2.05 18.88
CA LYS A 163 6.89 1.00 19.88
C LYS A 163 5.72 0.82 20.86
N TYR A 164 4.96 1.88 21.08
CA TYR A 164 3.79 1.99 21.94
C TYR A 164 2.64 2.69 21.19
N GLU A 165 1.44 2.65 21.76
CA GLU A 165 0.41 3.65 21.44
C GLU A 165 0.93 5.06 21.78
N LEU A 166 0.41 6.11 21.13
CA LEU A 166 0.80 7.47 21.47
C LEU A 166 0.45 7.77 22.94
N SER A 167 1.42 8.20 23.73
CA SER A 167 1.23 8.47 25.15
C SER A 167 0.44 9.76 25.39
N ALA A 168 -0.29 9.84 26.50
CA ALA A 168 -1.05 11.03 26.87
C ALA A 168 -0.17 12.31 26.95
N PRO A 169 1.05 12.30 27.53
CA PRO A 169 1.94 13.48 27.50
C PRO A 169 2.36 13.91 26.09
N ASN A 170 2.54 12.96 25.16
CA ASN A 170 2.94 13.30 23.79
C ASN A 170 1.75 13.82 22.98
N TYR A 171 0.55 13.26 23.16
CA TYR A 171 -0.67 13.82 22.55
C TYR A 171 -0.99 15.24 23.03
N ALA A 172 -0.72 15.53 24.31
CA ALA A 172 -0.93 16.85 24.90
C ALA A 172 -0.11 17.96 24.20
N LEU A 173 0.98 17.62 23.49
CA LEU A 173 1.73 18.58 22.68
C LEU A 173 0.83 19.27 21.64
N LEU A 174 -0.05 18.52 20.98
CA LEU A 174 -1.01 19.10 20.03
C LEU A 174 -2.07 19.93 20.76
N GLN A 175 -2.55 19.46 21.90
CA GLN A 175 -3.61 20.12 22.69
C GLN A 175 -3.16 21.48 23.24
N HIS A 176 -1.86 21.61 23.55
CA HIS A 176 -1.25 22.84 24.04
C HIS A 176 -0.59 23.69 22.93
N GLY A 177 -0.82 23.37 21.65
CA GLY A 177 -0.32 24.17 20.52
C GLY A 177 1.20 24.11 20.33
N LEU A 178 1.87 23.09 20.84
CA LEU A 178 3.32 22.88 20.74
C LEU A 178 3.73 22.19 19.42
N LEU A 179 2.75 21.83 18.60
CA LEU A 179 2.90 21.35 17.23
C LEU A 179 2.14 22.30 16.29
N PRO A 180 2.67 23.51 16.03
CA PRO A 180 2.00 24.46 15.15
C PRO A 180 2.12 24.01 13.69
N ASP A 181 1.09 24.33 12.89
CA ASP A 181 1.02 23.94 11.47
C ASP A 181 2.16 24.58 10.64
N ASP A 182 2.74 25.69 11.12
CA ASP A 182 3.89 26.37 10.49
C ASP A 182 5.25 25.70 10.81
N GLY A 183 5.25 24.61 11.58
CA GLY A 183 6.46 23.88 11.97
C GLY A 183 7.38 24.67 12.90
N ARG A 184 6.93 25.74 13.55
CA ARG A 184 7.76 26.54 14.45
C ARG A 184 8.26 25.73 15.65
N MET A 185 9.55 25.90 15.95
CA MET A 185 10.23 25.21 17.05
C MET A 185 9.93 25.87 18.39
N THR A 186 9.69 25.05 19.42
CA THR A 186 9.60 25.48 20.82
C THR A 186 10.83 24.96 21.56
N GLU A 187 11.56 25.86 22.22
CA GLU A 187 12.70 25.48 23.07
C GLU A 187 12.24 24.59 24.23
N VAL A 188 13.10 23.67 24.68
CA VAL A 188 12.77 22.67 25.71
C VAL A 188 12.31 23.33 27.02
N ASP A 189 12.96 24.42 27.42
CA ASP A 189 12.68 25.11 28.67
C ASP A 189 11.62 26.21 28.57
N ALA A 190 11.04 26.40 27.37
CA ALA A 190 10.08 27.47 27.12
C ALA A 190 8.89 27.40 28.10
N PRO A 191 8.33 28.56 28.51
CA PRO A 191 7.14 28.60 29.38
C PRO A 191 5.96 27.79 28.83
N ALA A 192 5.83 27.71 27.50
CA ALA A 192 4.80 26.91 26.82
C ALA A 192 4.89 25.40 27.14
N CYS A 193 6.05 24.91 27.57
CA CYS A 193 6.26 23.51 27.99
C CYS A 193 5.85 23.24 29.44
N ALA A 194 5.45 24.25 30.23
CA ALA A 194 5.06 24.06 31.63
C ALA A 194 3.92 23.05 31.83
N PRO A 195 2.85 23.02 31.02
CA PRO A 195 1.79 22.01 31.15
C PRO A 195 2.31 20.57 30.93
N ILE A 196 3.19 20.39 29.93
CA ILE A 196 3.79 19.09 29.63
C ILE A 196 4.71 18.62 30.76
N ARG A 197 5.53 19.52 31.31
CA ARG A 197 6.38 19.22 32.47
C ARG A 197 5.53 18.80 33.68
N ALA A 198 4.47 19.55 33.98
CA ALA A 198 3.57 19.20 35.08
C ALA A 198 2.92 17.81 34.89
N MET A 199 2.52 17.44 33.67
CA MET A 199 2.03 16.09 33.37
C MET A 199 3.11 15.02 33.61
N VAL A 200 4.34 15.26 33.15
CA VAL A 200 5.47 14.34 33.30
C VAL A 200 5.89 14.16 34.77
N ASP A 201 5.88 15.25 35.55
CA ASP A 201 6.21 15.23 36.97
C ASP A 201 5.14 14.48 37.78
N GLY A 202 3.88 14.51 37.33
CA GLY A 202 2.78 13.74 37.91
C GLY A 202 2.86 12.23 37.65
N VAL A 203 3.65 11.77 36.67
CA VAL A 203 3.79 10.34 36.38
C VAL A 203 4.62 9.66 37.47
N ARG A 204 4.06 8.61 38.10
CA ARG A 204 4.77 7.81 39.10
C ARG A 204 5.55 6.66 38.46
N GLY A 205 6.88 6.68 38.52
CA GLY A 205 7.70 5.65 37.90
C GLY A 205 7.48 5.64 36.37
N THR A 206 7.22 4.46 35.79
CA THR A 206 6.94 4.24 34.36
C THR A 206 5.44 4.20 34.03
N ARG A 207 4.57 4.66 34.94
CA ARG A 207 3.10 4.52 34.84
C ARG A 207 2.47 5.53 33.88
N VAL A 208 2.70 5.32 32.58
CA VAL A 208 2.25 6.20 31.49
C VAL A 208 1.01 5.62 30.82
N LEU A 209 -0.02 6.45 30.63
CA LEU A 209 -1.25 6.05 29.92
C LEU A 209 -1.17 6.38 28.42
N PRO A 210 -1.81 5.57 27.55
CA PRO A 210 -2.05 5.95 26.17
C PRO A 210 -3.03 7.12 26.09
N ALA A 211 -2.89 7.92 25.04
CA ALA A 211 -3.87 8.91 24.64
C ALA A 211 -5.08 8.19 24.03
N THR A 212 -6.23 8.32 24.67
CA THR A 212 -7.51 7.79 24.18
C THR A 212 -8.58 8.88 24.15
N GLY A 213 -9.77 8.57 23.65
CA GLY A 213 -10.79 9.59 23.41
C GLY A 213 -10.42 10.50 22.23
N VAL A 214 -9.64 9.97 21.29
CA VAL A 214 -9.17 10.68 20.11
C VAL A 214 -9.98 10.27 18.89
N SER A 215 -10.34 11.24 18.06
CA SER A 215 -10.98 10.94 16.78
C SER A 215 -9.93 10.66 15.71
N TRP A 216 -10.35 10.03 14.61
CA TRP A 216 -9.48 9.83 13.46
C TRP A 216 -8.93 11.16 12.90
N HIS A 217 -9.74 12.22 12.94
CA HIS A 217 -9.33 13.56 12.52
C HIS A 217 -8.28 14.17 13.46
N ASP A 218 -8.41 13.96 14.77
CA ASP A 218 -7.39 14.42 15.73
C ASP A 218 -6.06 13.68 15.51
N ALA A 219 -6.12 12.37 15.26
CA ALA A 219 -4.94 11.53 15.07
C ALA A 219 -4.20 11.84 13.76
N THR A 220 -4.94 12.08 12.67
CA THR A 220 -4.34 12.51 11.39
C THR A 220 -3.76 13.91 11.48
N ARG A 221 -4.44 14.85 12.14
CA ARG A 221 -3.89 16.18 12.44
C ARG A 221 -2.61 16.10 13.27
N TYR A 222 -2.56 15.22 14.27
CA TYR A 222 -1.34 15.00 15.06
C TYR A 222 -0.17 14.53 14.18
N ALA A 223 -0.43 13.55 13.29
CA ALA A 223 0.59 13.02 12.39
C ALA A 223 1.14 14.08 11.43
N GLU A 224 0.26 14.90 10.85
CA GLU A 224 0.63 16.03 9.99
C GLU A 224 1.45 17.08 10.73
N ALA A 225 0.98 17.52 11.90
CA ALA A 225 1.64 18.55 12.68
C ALA A 225 3.02 18.09 13.18
N LEU A 226 3.14 16.84 13.64
CA LEU A 226 4.42 16.27 14.05
C LEU A 226 5.38 16.08 12.86
N SER A 227 4.87 15.69 11.69
CA SER A 227 5.71 15.61 10.47
C SER A 227 6.27 16.98 10.10
N SER A 228 5.42 18.01 10.09
CA SER A 228 5.82 19.39 9.77
C SER A 228 6.86 19.91 10.76
N TRP A 229 6.67 19.65 12.06
CA TRP A 229 7.62 20.00 13.10
C TRP A 229 8.97 19.27 12.91
N LEU A 230 8.97 17.96 12.64
CA LEU A 230 10.20 17.19 12.43
C LEU A 230 10.99 17.67 11.21
N ILE A 231 10.31 18.02 10.12
CA ILE A 231 10.95 18.56 8.91
C ILE A 231 11.62 19.91 9.22
N ALA A 232 10.94 20.81 9.91
CA ALA A 232 11.51 22.09 10.31
C ALA A 232 12.67 21.92 11.31
N TYR A 233 12.55 20.98 12.24
CA TYR A 233 13.63 20.59 13.16
C TYR A 233 14.86 20.10 12.40
N ASP A 234 14.67 19.23 11.41
CA ASP A 234 15.75 18.69 10.57
C ASP A 234 16.39 19.77 9.70
N HIS A 235 15.63 20.70 9.13
CA HIS A 235 16.20 21.85 8.41
C HIS A 235 17.13 22.67 9.30
N ALA A 236 16.74 22.94 10.55
CA ALA A 236 17.58 23.66 11.49
C ALA A 236 18.87 22.87 11.85
N ARG A 237 18.79 21.54 11.93
CA ARG A 237 19.95 20.66 12.15
C ARG A 237 20.90 20.64 10.96
N ILE A 238 20.35 20.48 9.75
CA ILE A 238 21.10 20.48 8.49
C ILE A 238 21.84 21.82 8.33
N ALA A 239 21.19 22.95 8.64
CA ALA A 239 21.83 24.27 8.64
C ALA A 239 23.04 24.36 9.59
N ARG A 240 23.03 23.60 10.69
CA ARG A 240 24.15 23.46 11.64
C ARG A 240 25.13 22.33 11.30
N ARG A 241 24.98 21.69 10.12
CA ARG A 241 25.79 20.54 9.67
C ARG A 241 25.64 19.30 10.56
N GLU A 242 24.49 19.15 11.20
CA GLU A 242 24.11 17.94 11.92
C GLU A 242 23.30 17.01 11.01
N ALA A 243 23.33 15.70 11.28
CA ALA A 243 22.48 14.75 10.59
C ALA A 243 20.99 14.95 10.95
N PRO A 244 20.06 14.79 10.00
CA PRO A 244 18.61 14.82 10.28
C PRO A 244 18.19 13.75 11.29
N SER A 245 17.08 14.00 11.97
CA SER A 245 16.48 13.12 12.97
C SER A 245 15.51 12.10 12.39
N VAL A 246 14.92 12.37 11.21
CA VAL A 246 14.18 11.34 10.46
C VAL A 246 15.07 10.74 9.36
N PRO A 247 14.83 9.50 8.92
CA PRO A 247 15.44 8.96 7.71
C PRO A 247 14.92 9.71 6.48
N TRP A 248 15.79 9.89 5.49
CA TRP A 248 15.45 10.52 4.21
C TRP A 248 15.63 9.49 3.11
N GLU A 249 14.62 9.34 2.25
CA GLU A 249 14.72 8.52 1.04
C GLU A 249 14.98 9.47 -0.13
N GLU A 250 16.25 9.54 -0.56
CA GLU A 250 16.70 10.49 -1.58
C GLU A 250 16.32 11.94 -1.20
N GLY A 251 15.56 12.67 -2.02
CA GLY A 251 15.13 14.04 -1.77
C GLY A 251 13.98 14.21 -0.79
N ALA A 252 13.38 13.13 -0.28
CA ALA A 252 12.21 13.21 0.57
C ALA A 252 12.50 12.85 2.04
N PRO A 253 12.20 13.73 3.02
CA PRO A 253 12.16 13.33 4.42
C PRO A 253 11.04 12.30 4.66
N GLY A 254 11.26 11.41 5.62
CA GLY A 254 10.18 10.56 6.12
C GLY A 254 9.07 11.39 6.76
N PHE A 255 7.82 10.94 6.61
CA PHE A 255 6.64 11.55 7.20
C PHE A 255 5.84 10.54 8.02
N LEU A 256 5.14 11.04 9.04
CA LEU A 256 4.30 10.22 9.91
C LEU A 256 2.86 10.20 9.40
N ARG A 257 2.22 9.04 9.54
CA ARG A 257 0.79 8.84 9.31
C ARG A 257 0.26 7.74 10.22
N LEU A 258 -1.05 7.54 10.23
CA LEU A 258 -1.62 6.31 10.78
C LEU A 258 -1.11 5.09 9.98
N PRO A 259 -0.94 3.92 10.64
CA PRO A 259 -0.60 2.69 9.94
C PRO A 259 -1.74 2.29 9.00
N THR A 260 -1.40 1.63 7.89
CA THR A 260 -2.42 0.86 7.19
C THR A 260 -2.82 -0.35 8.03
N GLU A 261 -3.98 -0.95 7.77
CA GLU A 261 -4.41 -2.19 8.42
C GLU A 261 -3.36 -3.29 8.28
N SER A 262 -2.80 -3.40 7.07
CA SER A 262 -1.82 -4.44 6.74
C SER A 262 -0.45 -4.18 7.36
N GLU A 263 -0.02 -2.92 7.46
CA GLU A 263 1.19 -2.57 8.22
C GLU A 263 1.00 -2.85 9.71
N TRP A 264 -0.14 -2.46 10.27
CA TRP A 264 -0.43 -2.65 11.69
C TRP A 264 -0.41 -4.14 12.06
N GLU A 265 -1.16 -4.98 11.33
CA GLU A 265 -1.26 -6.40 11.68
C GLU A 265 0.05 -7.15 11.39
N TYR A 266 0.76 -6.82 10.30
CA TYR A 266 2.06 -7.42 10.02
C TYR A 266 3.07 -7.10 11.15
N ALA A 267 3.08 -5.85 11.62
CA ALA A 267 3.87 -5.44 12.76
C ALA A 267 3.40 -6.13 14.05
N ALA A 268 2.09 -6.27 14.27
CA ALA A 268 1.51 -6.93 15.45
C ALA A 268 1.99 -8.38 15.59
N ARG A 269 2.02 -9.09 14.46
CA ARG A 269 2.52 -10.47 14.35
C ARG A 269 4.05 -10.58 14.45
N GLY A 270 4.77 -9.48 14.69
CA GLY A 270 6.23 -9.49 14.84
C GLY A 270 6.99 -9.63 13.52
N GLY A 271 6.40 -9.24 12.39
CA GLY A 271 7.00 -9.41 11.06
C GLY A 271 6.81 -10.81 10.48
N GLU A 272 6.01 -11.66 11.14
CA GLU A 272 5.73 -13.03 10.72
C GLU A 272 4.25 -13.18 10.34
N ALA A 273 3.92 -13.07 9.05
CA ALA A 273 2.54 -13.18 8.55
C ALA A 273 2.41 -14.25 7.47
N GLN A 274 2.73 -15.49 7.84
CA GLN A 274 2.54 -16.67 6.98
C GLN A 274 1.12 -17.21 7.14
N SER A 275 0.60 -17.92 6.13
CA SER A 275 -0.77 -18.47 6.14
C SER A 275 -1.11 -19.27 7.39
N ALA A 276 -0.17 -20.12 7.85
CA ALA A 276 -0.33 -20.91 9.08
C ALA A 276 -0.55 -20.06 10.35
N GLY A 277 -0.11 -18.79 10.34
CA GLY A 277 -0.30 -17.86 11.44
C GLY A 277 -1.71 -17.28 11.56
N GLN A 278 -2.57 -17.42 10.53
CA GLN A 278 -3.95 -16.88 10.57
C GLN A 278 -4.84 -17.60 11.58
N SER A 279 -4.51 -18.84 11.94
CA SER A 279 -5.18 -19.56 13.02
C SER A 279 -4.72 -19.14 14.42
N GLN A 280 -3.70 -18.28 14.52
CA GLN A 280 -3.18 -17.75 15.78
C GLN A 280 -3.68 -16.33 16.02
N ARG A 281 -4.30 -16.12 17.18
CA ARG A 281 -4.78 -14.82 17.67
C ARG A 281 -3.74 -14.05 18.47
N THR A 282 -2.68 -14.74 18.91
CA THR A 282 -1.55 -14.18 19.64
C THR A 282 -0.36 -13.95 18.72
N TYR A 283 0.70 -13.33 19.24
CA TYR A 283 1.99 -13.20 18.57
C TYR A 283 3.09 -13.90 19.36
N ARG A 284 4.25 -14.04 18.72
CA ARG A 284 5.44 -14.61 19.35
C ARG A 284 6.21 -13.55 20.11
N VAL A 285 6.77 -13.96 21.23
CA VAL A 285 7.57 -13.14 22.15
C VAL A 285 8.93 -13.80 22.38
N LYS A 286 9.89 -13.06 22.92
CA LYS A 286 11.12 -13.67 23.41
C LYS A 286 10.85 -14.34 24.76
N GLY A 287 11.11 -15.64 24.86
CA GLY A 287 11.09 -16.36 26.12
C GLY A 287 12.30 -16.03 27.00
N ASP A 288 12.32 -16.58 28.21
CA ASP A 288 13.38 -16.33 29.20
C ASP A 288 14.77 -16.81 28.73
N ASP A 289 14.82 -17.82 27.86
CA ASP A 289 16.05 -18.30 27.22
C ASP A 289 16.49 -17.46 26.01
N GLY A 290 15.77 -16.35 25.74
CA GLY A 290 15.98 -15.45 24.61
C GLY A 290 15.43 -15.98 23.28
N ARG A 291 14.87 -17.19 23.23
CA ARG A 291 14.33 -17.77 22.00
C ARG A 291 12.87 -17.38 21.77
N PRO A 292 12.42 -17.25 20.50
CA PRO A 292 11.03 -16.98 20.19
C PRO A 292 10.06 -18.10 20.63
N LYS A 293 9.04 -17.77 21.42
CA LYS A 293 7.92 -18.65 21.79
C LYS A 293 6.57 -18.03 21.40
N THR A 294 5.55 -18.86 21.16
CA THR A 294 4.17 -18.37 21.09
C THR A 294 3.73 -17.96 22.50
N ALA A 295 3.17 -16.76 22.63
CA ALA A 295 2.69 -16.28 23.91
C ALA A 295 1.25 -16.71 24.18
N GLU A 296 0.93 -16.86 25.46
CA GLU A 296 -0.46 -16.92 25.93
C GLU A 296 -1.09 -15.52 25.91
N MET A 297 -2.40 -15.43 25.71
CA MET A 297 -3.08 -14.13 25.58
C MET A 297 -2.84 -13.22 26.81
N ALA A 298 -2.84 -13.77 28.02
CA ALA A 298 -2.61 -13.00 29.26
C ALA A 298 -1.18 -12.45 29.42
N GLU A 299 -0.20 -13.01 28.68
CA GLU A 299 1.19 -12.51 28.68
C GLU A 299 1.34 -11.24 27.83
N ILE A 300 0.45 -11.06 26.84
CA ILE A 300 0.57 -10.03 25.81
C ILE A 300 -0.57 -9.00 25.83
N ALA A 301 -1.72 -9.33 26.39
CA ALA A 301 -2.90 -8.48 26.39
C ALA A 301 -3.06 -7.71 27.71
N SER A 302 -3.20 -6.40 27.59
CA SER A 302 -3.50 -5.52 28.72
C SER A 302 -5.02 -5.37 28.86
N VAL A 303 -5.60 -5.95 29.91
CA VAL A 303 -7.06 -5.91 30.17
C VAL A 303 -7.35 -5.49 31.60
N VAL A 304 -8.49 -4.84 31.78
CA VAL A 304 -9.03 -4.47 33.09
C VAL A 304 -9.71 -5.68 33.70
N THR A 305 -9.33 -6.01 34.92
CA THR A 305 -9.93 -7.11 35.69
C THR A 305 -10.26 -6.64 37.10
N ALA A 306 -11.01 -7.45 37.85
CA ALA A 306 -11.26 -7.14 39.26
C ALA A 306 -9.95 -7.11 40.09
N GLN A 307 -8.93 -7.87 39.68
CA GLN A 307 -7.62 -7.97 40.34
C GLN A 307 -6.64 -6.89 39.86
N ASP A 308 -6.83 -6.39 38.64
CA ASP A 308 -6.00 -5.36 38.01
C ASP A 308 -6.92 -4.28 37.41
N PRO A 309 -7.50 -3.41 38.25
CA PRO A 309 -8.45 -2.38 37.81
C PRO A 309 -7.74 -1.28 37.04
N ALA A 310 -8.49 -0.60 36.16
CA ALA A 310 -7.97 0.55 35.44
C ALA A 310 -7.51 1.66 36.41
N PRO A 311 -6.34 2.27 36.17
CA PRO A 311 -5.85 3.36 37.00
C PRO A 311 -6.66 4.64 36.83
N ASP A 312 -6.76 5.42 37.91
CA ASP A 312 -7.19 6.84 37.90
C ASP A 312 -8.51 7.11 37.16
N GLY A 313 -9.46 6.15 37.19
CA GLY A 313 -10.76 6.26 36.53
C GLY A 313 -10.72 6.14 34.99
N SER A 314 -9.56 5.76 34.43
CA SER A 314 -9.40 5.48 33.00
C SER A 314 -10.09 4.17 32.59
N GLN A 315 -10.14 3.89 31.29
CA GLN A 315 -10.64 2.62 30.74
C GLN A 315 -9.54 1.80 30.06
N VAL A 316 -8.28 2.20 30.28
CA VAL A 316 -7.08 1.63 29.66
C VAL A 316 -6.01 1.43 30.73
N MET A 317 -4.98 0.66 30.43
CA MET A 317 -3.90 0.33 31.35
C MET A 317 -2.66 1.18 31.06
N TYR A 318 -1.68 1.14 31.96
CA TYR A 318 -0.37 1.71 31.68
C TYR A 318 0.31 0.97 30.53
N GLN A 319 0.97 1.70 29.64
CA GLN A 319 1.69 1.13 28.49
C GLN A 319 2.90 0.30 28.94
N GLY A 320 3.26 -0.68 28.11
CA GLY A 320 4.51 -1.43 28.25
C GLY A 320 4.54 -2.39 29.45
N ARG A 321 3.38 -2.90 29.88
CA ARG A 321 3.26 -3.83 31.03
C ARG A 321 3.24 -5.29 30.65
N ARG A 322 2.88 -5.58 29.40
CA ARG A 322 2.84 -6.93 28.83
C ARG A 322 4.06 -7.18 27.94
N LEU A 323 4.30 -8.44 27.60
CA LEU A 323 5.45 -8.81 26.80
C LEU A 323 5.34 -8.22 25.38
N PRO A 324 6.39 -7.59 24.84
CA PRO A 324 6.38 -7.13 23.46
C PRO A 324 6.56 -8.29 22.48
N ASN A 325 6.14 -8.09 21.24
CA ASN A 325 6.37 -9.05 20.18
C ASN A 325 7.87 -9.13 19.77
N LEU A 326 8.21 -9.99 18.81
CA LEU A 326 9.60 -10.17 18.35
C LEU A 326 10.27 -8.90 17.80
N LEU A 327 9.48 -7.93 17.32
CA LEU A 327 9.98 -6.63 16.89
C LEU A 327 10.19 -5.64 18.05
N GLY A 328 9.82 -6.01 19.27
CA GLY A 328 9.92 -5.16 20.46
C GLY A 328 8.77 -4.15 20.56
N ILE A 329 7.63 -4.41 19.92
CA ILE A 329 6.45 -3.56 19.93
C ILE A 329 5.49 -4.03 21.02
N TYR A 330 5.01 -3.10 21.84
CA TYR A 330 4.13 -3.35 22.98
C TYR A 330 2.67 -3.06 22.66
N ASP A 331 1.79 -3.62 23.48
CA ASP A 331 0.36 -3.31 23.56
C ASP A 331 -0.35 -3.45 22.20
N MET A 332 0.10 -4.40 21.36
CA MET A 332 -0.56 -4.70 20.07
C MET A 332 -1.87 -5.48 20.25
N VAL A 333 -2.21 -5.90 21.47
CA VAL A 333 -3.47 -6.59 21.77
C VAL A 333 -4.00 -6.08 23.11
N GLY A 334 -5.25 -5.64 23.15
CA GLY A 334 -5.82 -4.97 24.32
C GLY A 334 -5.29 -3.55 24.52
N ASN A 335 -5.31 -3.07 25.76
CA ASN A 335 -5.03 -1.68 26.14
C ASN A 335 -5.95 -0.67 25.44
N ALA A 336 -5.46 0.10 24.46
CA ALA A 336 -6.27 0.94 23.60
C ALA A 336 -6.46 0.28 22.22
N GLU A 337 -7.69 0.30 21.70
CA GLU A 337 -7.94 0.00 20.29
C GLU A 337 -7.30 1.09 19.42
N GLU A 338 -6.78 0.71 18.26
CA GLU A 338 -5.96 1.64 17.49
C GLU A 338 -6.54 2.00 16.13
N LEU A 339 -6.64 3.30 15.87
CA LEU A 339 -7.03 3.85 14.58
C LEU A 339 -6.01 3.51 13.50
N THR A 340 -6.51 3.08 12.34
CA THR A 340 -5.71 2.89 11.12
C THR A 340 -6.08 3.94 10.07
N PHE A 341 -5.31 3.97 8.98
CA PHE A 341 -5.55 4.86 7.86
C PHE A 341 -6.67 4.36 6.92
N ASP A 342 -6.98 3.06 6.96
CA ASP A 342 -7.89 2.40 6.03
C ASP A 342 -9.37 2.57 6.40
N LEU A 343 -10.18 2.79 5.36
CA LEU A 343 -11.61 2.62 5.46
C LEU A 343 -11.95 1.13 5.66
N PHE A 344 -12.88 0.86 6.56
CA PHE A 344 -13.35 -0.48 6.82
C PHE A 344 -14.00 -1.09 5.58
N ARG A 345 -13.59 -2.31 5.26
CA ARG A 345 -14.21 -3.14 4.23
C ARG A 345 -14.47 -4.50 4.82
N ALA A 346 -15.72 -4.94 4.74
CA ALA A 346 -16.11 -6.30 5.09
C ALA A 346 -15.32 -7.32 4.27
N ARG A 347 -15.12 -8.51 4.83
CA ARG A 347 -14.41 -9.63 4.20
C ARG A 347 -15.37 -10.47 3.38
N ARG A 348 -14.96 -10.77 2.15
CA ARG A 348 -15.53 -11.86 1.36
C ARG A 348 -14.46 -12.93 1.21
N PRO A 349 -14.84 -14.18 0.92
CA PRO A 349 -13.89 -15.27 0.69
C PRO A 349 -12.90 -14.99 -0.46
N ASP A 350 -13.28 -14.16 -1.43
CA ASP A 350 -12.53 -13.89 -2.66
C ASP A 350 -11.79 -12.54 -2.67
N ALA A 351 -12.27 -11.55 -1.90
CA ALA A 351 -11.73 -10.19 -1.89
C ALA A 351 -12.30 -9.35 -0.73
N PRO A 352 -11.76 -8.15 -0.46
CA PRO A 352 -12.50 -7.15 0.31
C PRO A 352 -13.84 -6.80 -0.36
N ALA A 353 -14.87 -6.55 0.45
CA ALA A 353 -16.14 -6.03 -0.04
C ALA A 353 -15.97 -4.65 -0.70
N GLY A 354 -16.80 -4.40 -1.71
CA GLY A 354 -16.76 -3.16 -2.50
C GLY A 354 -17.16 -1.91 -1.71
N GLN A 355 -17.98 -2.06 -0.66
CA GLN A 355 -18.38 -0.97 0.21
C GLN A 355 -17.22 -0.56 1.13
N ALA A 356 -16.84 0.71 1.06
CA ALA A 356 -15.99 1.35 2.05
C ALA A 356 -16.88 1.98 3.14
N GLY A 357 -16.65 1.61 4.40
CA GLY A 357 -17.38 2.06 5.56
C GLY A 357 -16.66 3.15 6.35
N GLY A 358 -16.78 3.10 7.67
CA GLY A 358 -16.06 3.95 8.62
C GLY A 358 -14.56 3.65 8.69
N VAL A 359 -13.92 4.02 9.78
CA VAL A 359 -12.50 3.71 10.01
C VAL A 359 -12.34 2.31 10.59
N THR A 360 -11.29 1.60 10.19
CA THR A 360 -10.89 0.36 10.85
C THR A 360 -10.11 0.67 12.13
N VAL A 361 -10.52 0.07 13.25
CA VAL A 361 -9.71 0.00 14.48
C VAL A 361 -9.24 -1.43 14.73
N MET A 362 -8.04 -1.59 15.30
CA MET A 362 -7.34 -2.87 15.45
C MET A 362 -6.99 -3.18 16.90
N GLY A 363 -6.74 -4.48 17.20
CA GLY A 363 -6.10 -4.95 18.43
C GLY A 363 -7.00 -5.20 19.63
N GLY A 364 -8.22 -4.66 19.61
CA GLY A 364 -9.12 -4.69 20.76
C GLY A 364 -8.63 -3.82 21.93
N ASN A 365 -9.40 -3.75 23.00
CA ASN A 365 -9.14 -2.81 24.10
C ASN A 365 -9.25 -3.48 25.48
N ALA A 366 -8.81 -2.75 26.52
CA ALA A 366 -8.71 -3.27 27.86
C ALA A 366 -10.06 -3.63 28.52
N GLN A 367 -11.20 -3.15 27.99
CA GLN A 367 -12.53 -3.48 28.52
C GLN A 367 -13.10 -4.79 27.98
N GLN A 368 -12.42 -5.39 27.00
CA GLN A 368 -12.90 -6.61 26.34
C GLN A 368 -12.37 -7.87 27.04
N PRO A 369 -13.15 -8.97 27.05
CA PRO A 369 -12.66 -10.28 27.51
C PRO A 369 -11.50 -10.78 26.65
N LEU A 370 -10.54 -11.47 27.27
CA LEU A 370 -9.34 -12.02 26.60
C LEU A 370 -9.70 -12.92 25.41
N GLU A 371 -10.82 -13.62 25.49
CA GLU A 371 -11.33 -14.54 24.47
C GLU A 371 -11.84 -13.83 23.22
N THR A 372 -11.95 -12.50 23.23
CA THR A 372 -12.38 -11.69 22.08
C THR A 372 -11.25 -10.88 21.44
N LEU A 373 -10.07 -10.85 22.08
CA LEU A 373 -8.90 -10.10 21.63
C LEU A 373 -8.04 -10.87 20.62
N GLY A 374 -7.21 -10.15 19.86
CA GLY A 374 -6.19 -10.78 19.02
C GLY A 374 -5.64 -9.89 17.92
N VAL A 375 -4.50 -10.31 17.36
CA VAL A 375 -3.76 -9.54 16.34
C VAL A 375 -4.51 -9.33 15.02
N GLY A 376 -5.42 -10.23 14.66
CA GLY A 376 -6.25 -10.12 13.45
C GLY A 376 -7.66 -9.56 13.71
N VAL A 377 -7.96 -9.17 14.96
CA VAL A 377 -9.28 -8.67 15.33
C VAL A 377 -9.40 -7.20 14.92
N ARG A 378 -10.48 -6.92 14.19
CA ARG A 378 -10.82 -5.61 13.65
C ARG A 378 -12.19 -5.21 14.10
N ARG A 379 -12.44 -3.91 14.14
CA ARG A 379 -13.78 -3.36 14.30
C ARG A 379 -13.96 -2.13 13.41
N GLU A 380 -15.19 -1.92 12.95
CA GLU A 380 -15.57 -0.67 12.30
C GLU A 380 -15.94 0.38 13.36
N ALA A 381 -15.37 1.57 13.27
CA ALA A 381 -15.81 2.74 14.01
C ALA A 381 -16.30 3.82 13.03
N PRO A 382 -17.46 4.46 13.28
CA PRO A 382 -17.89 5.56 12.43
C PRO A 382 -16.99 6.78 12.64
N PHE A 383 -16.84 7.63 11.61
CA PHE A 383 -16.15 8.92 11.77
C PHE A 383 -16.94 9.90 12.63
N PHE A 384 -18.27 9.89 12.48
CA PHE A 384 -19.18 10.86 13.09
C PHE A 384 -20.36 10.18 13.78
N THR A 385 -20.88 10.87 14.78
CA THR A 385 -22.24 10.71 15.32
C THR A 385 -23.00 12.02 15.10
N PRO A 386 -24.31 12.09 15.41
CA PRO A 386 -25.03 13.36 15.44
C PRO A 386 -24.42 14.41 16.39
N ARG A 387 -23.52 14.02 17.30
CA ARG A 387 -22.80 14.91 18.24
C ARG A 387 -21.42 15.34 17.74
N GLY A 388 -21.03 14.99 16.51
CA GLY A 388 -19.73 15.30 15.93
C GLY A 388 -18.78 14.10 15.83
N PRO A 389 -17.46 14.35 15.65
CA PRO A 389 -16.47 13.30 15.48
C PRO A 389 -16.45 12.31 16.65
N VAL A 390 -16.39 11.01 16.35
CA VAL A 390 -16.36 9.94 17.35
C VAL A 390 -15.06 9.99 18.14
N ARG A 391 -15.20 9.97 19.47
CA ARG A 391 -14.10 9.94 20.44
C ARG A 391 -14.43 8.90 21.50
N ALA A 392 -13.97 7.67 21.31
CA ALA A 392 -14.21 6.59 22.26
C ALA A 392 -13.10 6.55 23.33
N PRO A 393 -13.44 6.38 24.63
CA PRO A 393 -12.49 6.46 25.74
C PRO A 393 -11.42 5.34 25.74
N VAL A 394 -11.60 4.33 24.91
CA VAL A 394 -10.71 3.18 24.73
C VAL A 394 -10.00 3.17 23.37
N VAL A 395 -10.27 4.15 22.50
CA VAL A 395 -9.65 4.24 21.17
C VAL A 395 -8.54 5.28 21.22
N GLY A 396 -7.35 4.83 20.84
CA GLY A 396 -6.13 5.61 20.65
C GLY A 396 -5.55 5.39 19.25
N PHE A 397 -4.24 5.57 19.11
CA PHE A 397 -3.52 5.30 17.86
C PHE A 397 -2.02 5.18 18.10
N ARG A 398 -1.32 4.60 17.13
CA ARG A 398 0.12 4.74 16.95
C ARG A 398 0.43 5.27 15.55
N LEU A 399 1.68 5.66 15.31
CA LEU A 399 2.11 6.22 14.03
C LEU A 399 3.08 5.30 13.30
N VAL A 400 3.05 5.40 11.98
CA VAL A 400 4.04 4.83 11.06
C VAL A 400 4.83 5.96 10.42
N LEU A 401 6.15 5.83 10.38
CA LEU A 401 7.05 6.69 9.61
C LEU A 401 7.37 5.99 8.29
N ALA A 402 7.08 6.68 7.18
CA ALA A 402 7.29 6.19 5.83
C ALA A 402 7.82 7.29 4.91
N ALA A 403 8.20 6.92 3.69
CA ALA A 403 8.63 7.83 2.64
C ALA A 403 7.75 7.70 1.37
N PRO A 404 7.66 8.76 0.54
CA PRO A 404 6.93 8.70 -0.72
C PRO A 404 7.59 7.73 -1.72
N VAL A 405 6.81 7.27 -2.71
CA VAL A 405 7.29 6.35 -3.76
C VAL A 405 7.99 7.11 -4.89
N PHE A 406 7.41 8.24 -5.29
CA PHE A 406 7.95 9.15 -6.30
C PHE A 406 8.52 10.37 -5.58
N MET A 407 9.82 10.59 -5.72
CA MET A 407 10.50 11.75 -5.16
C MET A 407 11.66 12.18 -6.05
N ASN A 408 12.05 13.43 -5.85
CA ASN A 408 13.23 14.03 -6.43
C ASN A 408 14.52 13.48 -5.79
N GLY A 409 15.67 13.77 -6.39
CA GLY A 409 16.97 13.47 -5.81
C GLY A 409 17.34 14.46 -4.70
N ARG A 410 18.48 14.22 -4.04
CA ARG A 410 19.13 15.22 -3.20
C ARG A 410 20.61 15.36 -3.51
N ASN A 411 21.19 16.48 -3.12
CA ASN A 411 22.63 16.63 -3.01
C ASN A 411 23.13 16.28 -1.59
N ASP A 412 24.45 16.37 -1.38
CA ASP A 412 25.11 16.06 -0.10
C ASP A 412 24.72 17.01 1.04
N LYS A 413 24.11 18.16 0.71
CA LYS A 413 23.62 19.16 1.67
C LYS A 413 22.13 18.96 2.04
N TYR A 414 21.51 17.86 1.60
CA TYR A 414 20.07 17.60 1.79
C TYR A 414 19.16 18.60 1.07
N GLU A 415 19.66 19.29 0.03
CA GLU A 415 18.82 20.12 -0.84
C GLU A 415 18.18 19.24 -1.92
N GLU A 416 16.87 19.39 -2.11
CA GLU A 416 16.12 18.69 -3.15
C GLU A 416 16.61 19.13 -4.54
N VAL A 417 16.91 18.15 -5.39
CA VAL A 417 17.33 18.37 -6.78
C VAL A 417 16.23 17.86 -7.70
N SER A 418 15.72 18.74 -8.58
CA SER A 418 14.63 18.41 -9.49
C SER A 418 14.92 17.15 -10.31
N GLY A 419 13.99 16.20 -10.27
CA GLY A 419 14.10 14.90 -10.92
C GLY A 419 14.95 13.89 -10.15
N ASN A 420 14.75 12.61 -10.47
CA ASN A 420 15.56 11.53 -9.93
C ASN A 420 15.81 10.46 -11.01
N PRO A 421 16.77 10.67 -11.93
CA PRO A 421 17.02 9.76 -13.05
C PRO A 421 17.34 8.34 -12.60
N LYS A 422 18.10 8.19 -11.51
CA LYS A 422 18.45 6.89 -10.91
C LYS A 422 17.19 6.14 -10.47
N ARG A 423 16.30 6.80 -9.72
CA ARG A 423 15.04 6.20 -9.27
C ARG A 423 14.12 5.87 -10.44
N ALA A 424 14.00 6.77 -11.42
CA ALA A 424 13.21 6.55 -12.62
C ALA A 424 13.71 5.31 -13.41
N GLN A 425 15.03 5.15 -13.54
CA GLN A 425 15.64 3.98 -14.17
C GLN A 425 15.34 2.70 -13.37
N GLN A 426 15.46 2.73 -12.03
CA GLN A 426 15.15 1.57 -11.18
C GLN A 426 13.67 1.16 -11.29
N LEU A 427 12.74 2.12 -11.29
CA LEU A 427 11.31 1.86 -11.47
C LEU A 427 10.99 1.33 -12.88
N SER A 428 11.62 1.89 -13.92
CA SER A 428 11.48 1.41 -15.29
C SER A 428 12.01 -0.02 -15.46
N ALA A 429 13.17 -0.33 -14.86
CA ALA A 429 13.74 -1.67 -14.89
C ALA A 429 12.86 -2.68 -14.12
N ALA A 430 12.38 -2.30 -12.94
CA ALA A 430 11.44 -3.10 -12.14
C ALA A 430 10.12 -3.36 -12.90
N ARG A 431 9.58 -2.36 -13.59
CA ARG A 431 8.40 -2.56 -14.44
C ARG A 431 8.69 -3.48 -15.62
N ALA A 432 9.84 -3.30 -16.28
CA ALA A 432 10.24 -4.14 -17.41
C ALA A 432 10.43 -5.61 -17.00
N SER A 433 10.94 -5.90 -15.79
CA SER A 433 11.03 -7.27 -15.29
C SER A 433 9.65 -7.88 -15.03
N LEU A 434 8.69 -7.11 -14.50
CA LEU A 434 7.31 -7.58 -14.25
C LEU A 434 6.49 -7.81 -15.54
N LEU A 435 6.87 -7.19 -16.65
CA LEU A 435 6.21 -7.36 -17.95
C LEU A 435 6.73 -8.56 -18.74
N LYS A 436 7.85 -9.17 -18.33
CA LYS A 436 8.31 -10.42 -18.92
C LYS A 436 7.32 -11.53 -18.52
N PRO A 437 6.89 -12.39 -19.47
CA PRO A 437 6.20 -13.62 -19.11
C PRO A 437 7.07 -14.35 -18.07
N PRO A 438 6.48 -14.98 -17.04
CA PRO A 438 7.25 -15.83 -16.16
C PRO A 438 7.99 -16.85 -17.03
N ASP A 439 9.32 -16.88 -16.98
CA ASP A 439 10.08 -18.01 -17.50
C ASP A 439 9.50 -19.24 -16.82
N GLY A 440 9.07 -20.25 -17.60
CA GLY A 440 8.21 -21.36 -17.19
C GLY A 440 8.68 -22.17 -15.96
N VAL A 441 8.52 -21.59 -14.77
CA VAL A 441 8.87 -22.19 -13.49
C VAL A 441 7.80 -21.82 -12.46
N ASP A 442 6.83 -22.72 -12.33
CA ASP A 442 6.38 -23.17 -11.01
C ASP A 442 5.69 -24.55 -11.10
N GLN A 443 5.13 -24.92 -12.26
CA GLN A 443 4.66 -26.28 -12.48
C GLN A 443 5.80 -27.31 -12.49
N ALA A 444 6.94 -26.98 -13.12
CA ALA A 444 8.10 -27.86 -13.16
C ALA A 444 8.77 -28.03 -11.78
N ARG A 445 8.78 -26.98 -10.94
CA ARG A 445 9.34 -27.03 -9.58
C ARG A 445 8.46 -27.87 -8.66
N LEU A 446 7.14 -27.68 -8.71
CA LEU A 446 6.17 -28.46 -7.94
C LEU A 446 6.15 -29.93 -8.37
N LEU A 447 6.29 -30.22 -9.67
CA LEU A 447 6.45 -31.58 -10.19
C LEU A 447 7.77 -32.22 -9.76
N GLN A 448 8.86 -31.44 -9.71
CA GLN A 448 10.15 -31.91 -9.22
C GLN A 448 10.11 -32.21 -7.72
N GLU A 449 9.42 -31.39 -6.93
CA GLU A 449 9.20 -31.58 -5.50
C GLU A 449 8.30 -32.79 -5.21
N LEU A 450 7.27 -33.01 -6.04
CA LEU A 450 6.45 -34.23 -6.04
C LEU A 450 7.28 -35.48 -6.34
N GLU A 451 8.16 -35.44 -7.34
CA GLU A 451 9.05 -36.55 -7.69
C GLU A 451 10.08 -36.84 -6.58
N ASN A 452 10.61 -35.81 -5.93
CA ASN A 452 11.49 -35.98 -4.79
C ASN A 452 10.75 -36.62 -3.58
N LEU A 453 9.51 -36.18 -3.31
CA LEU A 453 8.66 -36.77 -2.26
C LEU A 453 8.24 -38.22 -2.56
N LYS A 454 7.99 -38.57 -3.83
CA LYS A 454 7.78 -39.96 -4.24
C LYS A 454 9.00 -40.82 -3.94
N LYS A 455 10.21 -40.32 -4.23
CA LYS A 455 11.47 -41.03 -3.91
C LYS A 455 11.68 -41.19 -2.40
N ASP A 456 11.39 -40.15 -1.63
CA ASP A 456 11.53 -40.18 -0.16
C ASP A 456 10.52 -41.13 0.51
N ASN A 457 9.29 -41.23 -0.02
CA ASN A 457 8.28 -42.19 0.42
C ASN A 457 8.67 -43.65 0.10
N VAL A 458 9.21 -43.91 -1.10
CA VAL A 458 9.74 -45.23 -1.47
C VAL A 458 10.91 -45.65 -0.56
N SER A 459 11.70 -44.69 -0.07
CA SER A 459 12.81 -44.94 0.86
C SER A 459 12.40 -45.10 2.34
N ARG A 460 11.09 -45.09 2.67
CA ARG A 460 10.52 -45.19 4.03
C ARG A 460 11.05 -44.16 5.05
N LYS A 461 11.48 -42.98 4.58
CA LYS A 461 12.05 -41.92 5.44
C LYS A 461 11.01 -40.99 6.08
N LEU A 462 9.73 -41.10 5.72
CA LEU A 462 8.64 -40.21 6.17
C LEU A 462 7.49 -41.03 6.75
N GLY A 463 6.94 -40.61 7.89
CA GLY A 463 5.71 -41.18 8.47
C GLY A 463 4.46 -40.79 7.67
N ALA A 464 3.41 -41.63 7.72
CA ALA A 464 2.18 -41.47 6.93
C ALA A 464 1.47 -40.11 7.14
N ASP A 465 1.47 -39.59 8.37
CA ASP A 465 0.84 -38.31 8.70
C ASP A 465 1.63 -37.13 8.13
N GLN A 466 2.96 -37.23 8.12
CA GLN A 466 3.86 -36.20 7.60
C GLN A 466 3.81 -36.10 6.07
N LEU A 467 3.60 -37.24 5.39
CA LEU A 467 3.36 -37.30 3.95
C LEU A 467 2.00 -36.68 3.59
N THR A 468 0.95 -37.02 4.34
CA THR A 468 -0.41 -36.51 4.11
C THR A 468 -0.48 -34.99 4.30
N GLN A 469 0.16 -34.45 5.34
CA GLN A 469 0.21 -33.01 5.60
C GLN A 469 0.95 -32.24 4.48
N ARG A 470 2.07 -32.78 3.98
CA ARG A 470 2.85 -32.16 2.91
C ARG A 470 2.17 -32.24 1.56
N LEU A 471 1.53 -33.38 1.24
CA LEU A 471 0.71 -33.52 0.04
C LEU A 471 -0.51 -32.58 0.08
N GLY A 472 -1.15 -32.42 1.24
CA GLY A 472 -2.25 -31.47 1.43
C GLY A 472 -1.83 -30.01 1.22
N ALA A 473 -0.65 -29.62 1.69
CA ALA A 473 -0.11 -28.27 1.48
C ALA A 473 0.23 -28.00 0.00
N ILE A 474 0.86 -28.97 -0.69
CA ILE A 474 1.17 -28.85 -2.12
C ILE A 474 -0.12 -28.81 -2.96
N GLN A 475 -1.12 -29.64 -2.61
CA GLN A 475 -2.42 -29.64 -3.27
C GLN A 475 -3.15 -28.30 -3.07
N ALA A 476 -3.16 -27.77 -1.85
CA ALA A 476 -3.77 -26.47 -1.56
C ALA A 476 -3.07 -25.31 -2.29
N GLU A 477 -1.74 -25.34 -2.41
CA GLU A 477 -0.98 -24.32 -3.15
C GLU A 477 -1.21 -24.44 -4.66
N LEU A 478 -1.30 -25.67 -5.19
CA LEU A 478 -1.63 -25.93 -6.59
C LEU A 478 -3.07 -25.49 -6.90
N ASP A 479 -4.02 -25.73 -6.00
CA ASP A 479 -5.42 -25.32 -6.14
C ASP A 479 -5.55 -23.79 -6.04
N LYS A 480 -4.81 -23.13 -5.13
CA LYS A 480 -4.74 -21.67 -5.02
C LYS A 480 -4.15 -21.04 -6.28
N SER A 481 -3.02 -21.56 -6.76
CA SER A 481 -2.34 -21.09 -7.97
C SER A 481 -3.20 -21.30 -9.22
N ASN A 482 -3.81 -22.47 -9.36
CA ASN A 482 -4.76 -22.76 -10.45
C ASN A 482 -6.00 -21.87 -10.35
N ALA A 483 -6.55 -21.63 -9.17
CA ALA A 483 -7.70 -20.74 -9.00
C ALA A 483 -7.37 -19.28 -9.37
N GLN A 484 -6.20 -18.78 -8.97
CA GLN A 484 -5.73 -17.44 -9.32
C GLN A 484 -5.44 -17.29 -10.82
N LEU A 485 -4.80 -18.30 -11.43
CA LEU A 485 -4.56 -18.36 -12.88
C LEU A 485 -5.88 -18.46 -13.64
N ASN A 486 -6.81 -19.30 -13.20
CA ASN A 486 -8.13 -19.46 -13.81
C ASN A 486 -8.94 -18.17 -13.71
N ASP A 487 -8.89 -17.46 -12.58
CA ASP A 487 -9.58 -16.19 -12.38
C ASP A 487 -8.95 -15.05 -13.22
N ARG A 488 -7.62 -15.00 -13.31
CA ARG A 488 -6.90 -14.08 -14.23
C ARG A 488 -7.24 -14.39 -15.69
N ASN A 489 -7.20 -15.66 -16.09
CA ASN A 489 -7.54 -16.11 -17.43
C ASN A 489 -9.01 -15.81 -17.75
N ARG A 490 -9.92 -16.01 -16.79
CA ARG A 490 -11.35 -15.73 -16.94
C ARG A 490 -11.61 -14.23 -17.13
N ARG A 491 -10.92 -13.35 -16.38
CA ARG A 491 -10.98 -11.89 -16.61
C ARG A 491 -10.45 -11.49 -17.98
N LEU A 492 -9.32 -12.06 -18.40
CA LEU A 492 -8.74 -11.78 -19.70
C LEU A 492 -9.67 -12.23 -20.84
N LEU A 493 -10.19 -13.45 -20.76
CA LEU A 493 -11.16 -13.99 -21.72
C LEU A 493 -12.42 -13.12 -21.79
N ARG A 494 -12.92 -12.66 -20.64
CA ARG A 494 -14.05 -11.74 -20.59
C ARG A 494 -13.75 -10.41 -21.31
N GLN A 495 -12.55 -9.85 -21.12
CA GLN A 495 -12.12 -8.64 -21.84
C GLN A 495 -11.98 -8.89 -23.36
N GLN A 496 -11.47 -10.04 -23.77
CA GLN A 496 -11.36 -10.43 -25.16
C GLN A 496 -12.75 -10.58 -25.81
N ILE A 497 -13.69 -11.30 -25.19
CA ILE A 497 -15.08 -11.41 -25.69
C ILE A 497 -15.72 -10.02 -25.78
N THR A 498 -15.54 -9.17 -24.77
CA THR A 498 -16.05 -7.78 -24.80
C THR A 498 -15.49 -7.01 -26.00
N THR A 499 -14.19 -7.16 -26.26
CA THR A 499 -13.51 -6.51 -27.39
C THR A 499 -14.04 -7.02 -28.73
N ALA A 500 -14.27 -8.33 -28.87
CA ALA A 500 -14.86 -8.92 -30.07
C ALA A 500 -16.25 -8.33 -30.38
N VAL A 501 -17.10 -8.22 -29.36
CA VAL A 501 -18.44 -7.60 -29.49
C VAL A 501 -18.36 -6.11 -29.85
N LEU A 502 -17.42 -5.38 -29.24
CA LEU A 502 -17.18 -3.97 -29.57
C LEU A 502 -16.64 -3.78 -30.99
N LEU A 503 -15.79 -4.68 -31.47
CA LEU A 503 -15.26 -4.66 -32.84
C LEU A 503 -16.37 -4.91 -33.87
N VAL A 504 -17.31 -5.83 -33.61
CA VAL A 504 -18.50 -6.00 -34.46
C VAL A 504 -19.32 -4.71 -34.55
N ASN A 505 -19.58 -4.07 -33.40
CA ASN A 505 -20.29 -2.79 -33.37
C ASN A 505 -19.51 -1.67 -34.08
N SER A 506 -18.19 -1.61 -33.88
CA SER A 506 -17.33 -0.61 -34.53
C SER A 506 -17.29 -0.80 -36.04
N PHE A 507 -17.13 -2.04 -36.51
CA PHE A 507 -17.15 -2.41 -37.92
C PHE A 507 -18.45 -1.98 -38.59
N ASP A 508 -19.61 -2.33 -38.01
CA ASP A 508 -20.88 -1.96 -38.63
C ASP A 508 -21.12 -0.44 -38.64
N ASN A 509 -20.71 0.26 -37.57
CA ASN A 509 -20.80 1.73 -37.52
C ASN A 509 -19.93 2.40 -38.59
N LEU A 510 -18.69 1.93 -38.78
CA LEU A 510 -17.81 2.46 -39.82
C LEU A 510 -18.32 2.10 -41.22
N ARG A 511 -18.80 0.87 -41.43
CA ARG A 511 -19.43 0.45 -42.68
C ARG A 511 -20.57 1.38 -43.09
N ARG A 512 -21.47 1.71 -42.15
CA ARG A 512 -22.57 2.66 -42.40
C ARG A 512 -22.07 4.06 -42.73
N ARG A 513 -21.05 4.55 -42.02
CA ARG A 513 -20.45 5.87 -42.29
C ARG A 513 -19.81 5.94 -43.67
N VAL A 514 -19.06 4.90 -44.05
CA VAL A 514 -18.46 4.78 -45.39
C VAL A 514 -19.56 4.79 -46.45
N PHE A 515 -20.62 4.00 -46.28
CA PHE A 515 -21.76 3.97 -47.22
C PHE A 515 -22.40 5.35 -47.41
N VAL A 516 -22.71 6.06 -46.32
CA VAL A 516 -23.30 7.42 -46.39
C VAL A 516 -22.33 8.41 -47.04
N ALA A 517 -21.04 8.35 -46.69
CA ALA A 517 -20.04 9.25 -47.25
C ALA A 517 -19.82 9.02 -48.75
N GLU A 518 -19.80 7.77 -49.22
CA GLU A 518 -19.70 7.42 -50.64
C GLU A 518 -20.93 7.87 -51.44
N MET A 519 -22.12 7.68 -50.88
CA MET A 519 -23.36 8.19 -51.49
C MET A 519 -23.33 9.71 -51.61
N THR A 520 -22.95 10.40 -50.54
CA THR A 520 -22.82 11.87 -50.50
C THR A 520 -21.79 12.37 -51.51
N LEU A 521 -20.65 11.69 -51.61
CA LEU A 521 -19.61 12.00 -52.59
C LEU A 521 -20.15 11.89 -54.02
N LYS A 522 -20.82 10.77 -54.34
CA LYS A 522 -21.39 10.52 -55.68
C LYS A 522 -22.45 11.57 -56.05
N ASP A 523 -23.33 11.91 -55.12
CA ASP A 523 -24.37 12.92 -55.34
C ASP A 523 -23.77 14.31 -55.55
N THR A 524 -22.73 14.64 -54.78
CA THR A 524 -21.99 15.91 -54.92
C THR A 524 -21.30 16.00 -56.28
N GLU A 525 -20.63 14.93 -56.73
CA GLU A 525 -19.97 14.86 -58.03
C GLU A 525 -20.97 14.93 -59.20
N ALA A 526 -22.13 14.28 -59.09
CA ALA A 526 -23.17 14.34 -60.11
C ALA A 526 -23.88 15.72 -60.17
N GLY A 527 -23.93 16.45 -59.06
CA GLY A 527 -24.54 17.77 -58.94
C GLY A 527 -23.61 18.95 -59.28
N LEU A 528 -22.32 18.71 -59.49
CA LEU A 528 -21.27 19.73 -59.55
C LEU A 528 -21.55 20.85 -60.59
N SER A 529 -22.07 20.47 -61.76
CA SER A 529 -22.41 21.38 -62.86
C SER A 529 -23.62 22.27 -62.58
N LYS A 530 -24.44 21.94 -61.57
CA LYS A 530 -25.65 22.68 -61.18
C LYS A 530 -25.37 23.81 -60.19
N HIS A 531 -24.16 23.88 -59.62
CA HIS A 531 -23.77 24.91 -58.65
C HIS A 531 -23.13 26.14 -59.33
N PRO A 532 -23.23 27.34 -58.71
CA PRO A 532 -22.52 28.56 -59.13
C PRO A 532 -20.99 28.37 -59.25
N ALA A 533 -20.33 29.16 -60.11
CA ALA A 533 -18.93 28.96 -60.51
C ALA A 533 -17.88 29.15 -59.40
N ASP A 534 -18.21 29.92 -58.36
CA ASP A 534 -17.44 30.10 -57.14
C ASP A 534 -17.55 28.88 -56.22
N LEU A 535 -18.77 28.43 -55.91
CA LEU A 535 -19.00 27.23 -55.08
C LEU A 535 -18.49 25.95 -55.76
N ARG A 536 -18.63 25.85 -57.09
CA ARG A 536 -18.10 24.71 -57.87
C ARG A 536 -16.60 24.58 -57.70
N ARG A 537 -15.84 25.67 -57.82
CA ARG A 537 -14.38 25.68 -57.64
C ARG A 537 -13.97 25.30 -56.23
N GLU A 538 -14.71 25.75 -55.21
CA GLU A 538 -14.45 25.36 -53.82
C GLU A 538 -14.68 23.85 -53.60
N LEU A 539 -15.78 23.30 -54.11
CA LEU A 539 -16.08 21.87 -54.02
C LEU A 539 -15.03 21.03 -54.77
N GLU A 540 -14.64 21.44 -55.98
CA GLU A 540 -13.57 20.78 -56.76
C GLU A 540 -12.25 20.69 -56.00
N GLN A 541 -11.90 21.72 -55.23
CA GLN A 541 -10.69 21.72 -54.39
C GLN A 541 -10.79 20.80 -53.17
N ARG A 542 -11.99 20.60 -52.62
CA ARG A 542 -12.22 19.77 -51.41
C ARG A 542 -12.48 18.29 -51.71
N LEU A 543 -13.00 17.96 -52.89
CA LEU A 543 -13.31 16.58 -53.29
C LEU A 543 -12.15 15.59 -53.13
N PRO A 544 -10.88 15.93 -53.47
CA PRO A 544 -9.74 15.03 -53.24
C PRO A 544 -9.55 14.67 -51.76
N LEU A 545 -9.70 15.64 -50.85
CA LEU A 545 -9.60 15.40 -49.40
C LEU A 545 -10.74 14.49 -48.93
N PHE A 546 -11.97 14.75 -49.38
CA PHE A 546 -13.13 13.94 -49.01
C PHE A 546 -12.99 12.49 -49.50
N ARG A 547 -12.48 12.29 -50.73
CA ARG A 547 -12.13 10.94 -51.25
C ARG A 547 -11.08 10.26 -50.38
N SER A 548 -10.03 10.99 -49.98
CA SER A 548 -8.98 10.44 -49.10
C SER A 548 -9.53 10.04 -47.72
N GLU A 549 -10.45 10.82 -47.14
CA GLU A 549 -11.07 10.48 -45.87
C GLU A 549 -11.94 9.22 -45.95
N ILE A 550 -12.69 9.06 -47.04
CA ILE A 550 -13.48 7.83 -47.30
C ILE A 550 -12.57 6.60 -47.40
N LEU A 551 -11.43 6.72 -48.09
CA LEU A 551 -10.44 5.64 -48.16
C LEU A 551 -9.90 5.27 -46.77
N ASN A 552 -9.53 6.26 -45.95
CA ASN A 552 -9.07 6.03 -44.58
C ASN A 552 -10.13 5.33 -43.70
N LEU A 553 -11.40 5.70 -43.85
CA LEU A 553 -12.50 5.04 -43.15
C LEU A 553 -12.68 3.59 -43.61
N ARG A 554 -12.55 3.33 -44.92
CA ARG A 554 -12.62 1.98 -45.49
C ARG A 554 -11.47 1.09 -45.03
N ASP A 555 -10.26 1.64 -44.96
CA ASP A 555 -9.07 0.94 -44.47
C ASP A 555 -9.21 0.63 -42.98
N THR A 556 -9.61 1.61 -42.17
CA THR A 556 -9.89 1.42 -40.74
C THR A 556 -10.95 0.35 -40.51
N ASN A 557 -12.04 0.37 -41.31
CA ASN A 557 -13.08 -0.63 -41.23
C ASN A 557 -12.57 -2.04 -41.58
N THR A 558 -11.67 -2.14 -42.56
CA THR A 558 -11.01 -3.40 -42.94
C THR A 558 -10.10 -3.91 -41.82
N GLN A 559 -9.33 -3.03 -41.19
CA GLN A 559 -8.48 -3.37 -40.04
C GLN A 559 -9.31 -3.83 -38.83
N ASN A 560 -10.41 -3.16 -38.51
CA ASN A 560 -11.29 -3.58 -37.41
C ASN A 560 -11.89 -4.97 -37.66
N PHE A 561 -12.27 -5.26 -38.91
CA PHE A 561 -12.73 -6.60 -39.28
C PHE A 561 -11.63 -7.65 -39.17
N GLN A 562 -10.40 -7.34 -39.60
CA GLN A 562 -9.26 -8.25 -39.47
C GLN A 562 -8.94 -8.53 -37.99
N ALA A 563 -8.88 -7.49 -37.15
CA ALA A 563 -8.68 -7.63 -35.71
C ALA A 563 -9.78 -8.48 -35.07
N TYR A 564 -11.03 -8.31 -35.51
CA TYR A 564 -12.15 -9.15 -35.08
C TYR A 564 -11.95 -10.62 -35.46
N VAL A 565 -11.57 -10.89 -36.71
CA VAL A 565 -11.34 -12.26 -37.21
C VAL A 565 -10.21 -12.95 -36.45
N GLU A 566 -9.08 -12.27 -36.22
CA GLU A 566 -7.97 -12.83 -35.45
C GLU A 566 -8.39 -13.13 -34.00
N LEU A 567 -9.12 -12.21 -33.37
CA LEU A 567 -9.63 -12.42 -32.02
C LEU A 567 -10.62 -13.60 -31.94
N VAL A 568 -11.49 -13.77 -32.94
CA VAL A 568 -12.39 -14.93 -33.01
C VAL A 568 -11.62 -16.23 -33.20
N LYS A 569 -10.56 -16.24 -34.01
CA LYS A 569 -9.68 -17.41 -34.14
C LYS A 569 -9.01 -17.76 -32.81
N GLU A 570 -8.47 -16.78 -32.10
CA GLU A 570 -7.88 -16.98 -30.76
C GLU A 570 -8.90 -17.57 -29.79
N LEU A 571 -10.10 -16.96 -29.72
CA LEU A 571 -11.18 -17.44 -28.84
C LEU A 571 -11.68 -18.85 -29.22
N SER A 572 -11.64 -19.22 -30.49
CA SER A 572 -12.05 -20.56 -30.96
C SER A 572 -11.12 -21.68 -30.51
N GLN A 573 -9.86 -21.35 -30.18
CA GLN A 573 -8.87 -22.31 -29.68
C GLN A 573 -9.01 -22.58 -28.17
N ILE A 574 -9.76 -21.75 -27.44
CA ILE A 574 -9.98 -21.89 -25.99
C ILE A 574 -11.00 -23.01 -25.73
N PRO A 575 -10.83 -23.87 -24.71
CA PRO A 575 -11.83 -24.89 -24.34
C PRO A 575 -13.25 -24.32 -24.16
N ALA A 576 -14.25 -25.03 -24.69
CA ALA A 576 -15.62 -24.51 -24.82
C ALA A 576 -16.28 -24.23 -23.47
N ASP A 577 -16.02 -25.07 -22.47
CA ASP A 577 -16.50 -24.93 -21.09
C ASP A 577 -15.93 -23.68 -20.40
N VAL A 578 -14.63 -23.42 -20.58
CA VAL A 578 -13.94 -22.24 -20.04
C VAL A 578 -14.47 -20.96 -20.69
N LEU A 579 -14.63 -20.96 -22.02
CA LEU A 579 -15.17 -19.82 -22.76
C LEU A 579 -16.64 -19.53 -22.38
N ALA A 580 -17.47 -20.58 -22.23
CA ALA A 580 -18.86 -20.44 -21.84
C ALA A 580 -19.02 -19.85 -20.44
N ALA A 581 -18.12 -20.16 -19.50
CA ALA A 581 -18.12 -19.56 -18.18
C ALA A 581 -17.84 -18.05 -18.21
N ALA A 582 -16.82 -17.61 -18.97
CA ALA A 582 -16.51 -16.19 -19.14
C ALA A 582 -17.64 -15.43 -19.88
N SER A 583 -18.28 -16.08 -20.85
CA SER A 583 -19.43 -15.54 -21.57
C SER A 583 -20.62 -15.26 -20.65
N ARG A 584 -21.01 -16.21 -19.79
CA ARG A 584 -22.15 -16.03 -18.87
C ARG A 584 -21.96 -14.87 -17.90
N ASP A 585 -20.73 -14.64 -17.44
CA ASP A 585 -20.43 -13.50 -16.57
C ASP A 585 -20.56 -12.17 -17.31
N LEU A 586 -20.11 -12.14 -18.57
CA LEU A 586 -20.25 -10.95 -19.41
C LEU A 586 -21.73 -10.63 -19.65
N ASP A 587 -22.54 -11.64 -19.96
CA ASP A 587 -23.97 -11.46 -20.21
C ASP A 587 -24.67 -10.87 -18.97
N ARG A 588 -24.37 -11.37 -17.77
CA ARG A 588 -24.91 -10.84 -16.50
C ARG A 588 -24.63 -9.33 -16.31
N ASP A 589 -23.43 -8.89 -16.66
CA ASP A 589 -23.00 -7.49 -16.49
C ASP A 589 -23.65 -6.52 -17.49
N PHE A 590 -24.07 -7.04 -18.64
CA PHE A 590 -24.69 -6.26 -19.73
C PHE A 590 -26.20 -6.41 -19.80
N GLU A 591 -26.78 -7.48 -19.25
CA GLU A 591 -28.23 -7.74 -19.18
C GLU A 591 -28.97 -6.61 -18.43
N GLY A 592 -28.37 -6.09 -17.34
CA GLY A 592 -28.92 -4.94 -16.60
C GLY A 592 -28.86 -3.60 -17.35
N LYS A 593 -28.09 -3.49 -18.44
CA LYS A 593 -27.82 -2.23 -19.16
C LYS A 593 -28.69 -2.02 -20.40
N LYS A 594 -29.45 -3.04 -20.83
CA LYS A 594 -30.39 -2.99 -21.98
C LYS A 594 -29.79 -2.36 -23.27
N LEU A 595 -28.53 -2.65 -23.56
CA LEU A 595 -27.84 -2.11 -24.75
C LEU A 595 -28.22 -2.90 -26.01
N VAL A 596 -29.02 -2.30 -26.89
CA VAL A 596 -29.55 -2.94 -28.12
C VAL A 596 -28.44 -3.46 -29.04
N TRP A 597 -27.35 -2.73 -29.21
CA TRP A 597 -26.22 -3.15 -30.04
C TRP A 597 -25.51 -4.39 -29.48
N TYR A 598 -25.42 -4.52 -28.14
CA TYR A 598 -24.80 -5.67 -27.49
C TYR A 598 -25.65 -6.93 -27.70
N GLN A 599 -26.96 -6.81 -27.51
CA GLN A 599 -27.93 -7.90 -27.71
C GLN A 599 -27.91 -8.47 -29.15
N ARG A 600 -27.50 -7.66 -30.13
CA ARG A 600 -27.37 -8.06 -31.53
C ARG A 600 -26.00 -8.62 -31.87
N ALA A 601 -24.94 -7.97 -31.40
CA ALA A 601 -23.57 -8.36 -31.71
C ALA A 601 -23.15 -9.65 -30.98
N LYS A 602 -23.53 -9.81 -29.70
CA LYS A 602 -23.07 -10.93 -28.85
C LYS A 602 -23.44 -12.31 -29.40
N PRO A 603 -24.71 -12.61 -29.79
CA PRO A 603 -25.06 -13.92 -30.35
C PRO A 603 -24.33 -14.23 -31.65
N LEU A 604 -24.02 -13.20 -32.45
CA LEU A 604 -23.26 -13.36 -33.68
C LEU A 604 -21.80 -13.71 -33.40
N VAL A 605 -21.17 -13.05 -32.42
CA VAL A 605 -19.80 -13.37 -31.98
C VAL A 605 -19.72 -14.82 -31.52
N ASP A 606 -20.66 -15.27 -30.66
CA ASP A 606 -20.67 -16.65 -30.17
C ASP A 606 -20.79 -17.66 -31.30
N LYS A 607 -21.69 -17.40 -32.26
CA LYS A 607 -21.88 -18.24 -33.44
C LYS A 607 -20.60 -18.35 -34.28
N GLN A 608 -19.91 -17.24 -34.49
CA GLN A 608 -18.70 -17.19 -35.32
C GLN A 608 -17.49 -17.82 -34.61
N ILE A 609 -17.41 -17.75 -33.29
CA ILE A 609 -16.42 -18.50 -32.51
C ILE A 609 -16.66 -20.01 -32.65
N GLU A 610 -17.90 -20.47 -32.50
CA GLU A 610 -18.24 -21.89 -32.66
C GLU A 610 -18.01 -22.40 -34.08
N GLU A 611 -18.26 -21.56 -35.08
CA GLU A 611 -17.98 -21.87 -36.46
C GLU A 611 -16.47 -22.02 -36.73
N ALA A 612 -15.66 -21.09 -36.23
CA ALA A 612 -14.20 -21.15 -36.33
C ALA A 612 -13.63 -22.37 -35.58
N ARG A 613 -14.21 -22.73 -34.43
CA ARG A 613 -13.83 -23.90 -33.63
C ARG A 613 -14.06 -25.21 -34.39
N ARG A 614 -15.19 -25.35 -35.08
CA ARG A 614 -15.57 -26.60 -35.79
C ARG A 614 -14.75 -26.85 -37.04
N ASN A 615 -14.29 -25.82 -37.73
CA ASN A 615 -13.52 -25.97 -38.97
C ASN A 615 -12.49 -24.83 -39.16
N PRO A 616 -11.36 -24.85 -38.43
CA PRO A 616 -10.34 -23.79 -38.50
C PRO A 616 -9.77 -23.57 -39.92
N ALA A 617 -9.71 -24.64 -40.72
CA ALA A 617 -9.21 -24.62 -42.10
C ALA A 617 -10.17 -23.96 -43.12
N THR A 618 -11.38 -23.56 -42.71
CA THR A 618 -12.43 -23.05 -43.62
C THR A 618 -12.66 -21.55 -43.58
N LEU A 619 -11.86 -20.79 -42.80
CA LEU A 619 -11.87 -19.32 -42.79
C LEU A 619 -11.19 -18.74 -44.05
N ASN A 620 -11.66 -19.17 -45.22
CA ASN A 620 -11.23 -18.66 -46.52
C ASN A 620 -11.94 -17.33 -46.84
N ALA A 621 -11.51 -16.67 -47.93
CA ALA A 621 -12.03 -15.36 -48.33
C ALA A 621 -13.56 -15.34 -48.51
N ALA A 622 -14.15 -16.41 -49.06
CA ALA A 622 -15.59 -16.52 -49.25
C ALA A 622 -16.35 -16.54 -47.91
N ARG A 623 -15.81 -17.22 -46.90
CA ARG A 623 -16.44 -17.28 -45.58
C ARG A 623 -16.31 -15.98 -44.81
N LEU A 624 -15.15 -15.33 -44.89
CA LEU A 624 -14.94 -14.00 -44.31
C LEU A 624 -15.85 -12.95 -44.95
N ALA A 625 -16.13 -13.06 -46.26
CA ALA A 625 -17.14 -12.22 -46.92
C ALA A 625 -18.55 -12.48 -46.35
N ALA A 626 -18.94 -13.74 -46.15
CA ALA A 626 -20.21 -14.08 -45.53
C ALA A 626 -20.34 -13.53 -44.09
N TRP A 627 -19.26 -13.52 -43.31
CA TRP A 627 -19.26 -12.92 -41.97
C TRP A 627 -19.52 -11.41 -41.99
N ARG A 628 -18.99 -10.68 -42.98
CA ARG A 628 -19.26 -9.24 -43.15
C ARG A 628 -20.75 -8.98 -43.38
N GLU A 629 -21.37 -9.78 -44.24
CA GLU A 629 -22.82 -9.69 -44.52
C GLU A 629 -23.67 -10.07 -43.31
N GLN A 630 -23.27 -11.09 -42.54
CA GLN A 630 -23.96 -11.46 -41.31
C GLN A 630 -23.92 -10.35 -40.26
N ILE A 631 -22.77 -9.68 -40.10
CA ILE A 631 -22.66 -8.52 -39.20
C ILE A 631 -23.59 -7.41 -39.68
N ALA A 632 -23.58 -7.09 -40.98
CA ALA A 632 -24.45 -6.06 -41.55
C ALA A 632 -25.94 -6.38 -41.31
N ALA A 633 -26.36 -7.62 -41.52
CA ALA A 633 -27.75 -8.05 -41.31
C ALA A 633 -28.16 -8.02 -39.83
N ALA A 634 -27.32 -8.53 -38.92
CA ALA A 634 -27.62 -8.57 -37.49
C ALA A 634 -27.72 -7.18 -36.85
N MET A 635 -27.00 -6.20 -37.40
CA MET A 635 -26.91 -4.84 -36.85
C MET A 635 -27.86 -3.83 -37.51
N GLN A 636 -28.71 -4.26 -38.45
CA GLN A 636 -29.75 -3.41 -39.06
C GLN A 636 -30.73 -2.90 -38.00
N ILE A 637 -30.91 -1.58 -37.94
CA ILE A 637 -31.99 -0.97 -37.14
C ILE A 637 -33.29 -1.22 -37.92
N PRO A 638 -34.37 -1.72 -37.27
CA PRO A 638 -35.66 -1.94 -37.92
C PRO A 638 -36.24 -0.66 -38.53
#